data_AF-G3J7Z0-F1
#
_entry.id   AF-G3J7Z0-F1
#
_cell.length_a   1.000
_cell.length_b   1.000
_cell.length_c   1.000
_cell.angle_alpha   90.00
_cell.angle_beta   90.00
_cell.angle_gamma   90.00
#
_symmetry.space_group_name_H-M   'P 1'
#
loop_
_entity.id
_entity.type
_entity.pdbx_description
1 polymer ?
#
loop_
_entity_poly.entity_id
_entity_poly.type
_entity_poly.pdbx_seq_one_letter_code
_entity_poly.pdbx_strand_id
1 'polypeptide(L)'
;MLEKITRVYANHGMPIECDIYTVAEPVPDAPVALFFHAGALTGWGRDCVPPWLVQACYKQRWPLISASYRLMPQTGTDGLAEDVSAAYEFARTWDCGGGGEEKRRVIVIGASAGFFLASFLGRTANPPPLALFSIAGINSYTHPFYRSSTLVTPERTPAAAVAAALQPGPPIVGRSIPNGGHEGAAAFCVAALREDGSRDPDFFPPTPGADGRSAEERRMWDARALLYRYLIYENRWPAMVAALDGGREWEGWTAARRARWPPTVIFHGGGDTAVPLAVSERLREVMGRDRVALFVAEGQDHLFERAMFLEEERPGMDTPTATLAKLSAAKQQLLTGISLATRKTNTAIHTAPAAMTANASAVPRTIQKAFLAVEQAEGQGARVRRSIGTPALRHLTPFLMLDHFSIKPGAGFPDHPHRGQETITYLLEGAVDHEDFTGASGTINAGDLQFMTAGKGVQHAEMPHLNEDGSANVGLQLWVDLPTELKYCEPRYRDLRAAEIPQVEVDGGAATIKVISGQSHGVDSVKDLAYTPVWILDVTLRPGARVVQPLPPGWNAFAYVLEGDVVFGRPGDDADRRPVAQFHNAVFSQEGDAVYVENDPDAIKDARLVIVAGLPLDQKIVQYGPFVVNSKEEVVQAMTDFQTHTNGFERSKGWQSEIGKRMRH
;
A
#
# COMPACT_ATOMS: atom_id res chain seq x y z
N MET A 1 34.85 -11.74 -26.68
CA MET A 1 34.89 -10.78 -25.55
C MET A 1 33.55 -10.08 -25.44
N LEU A 2 33.20 -9.58 -24.25
CA LEU A 2 32.02 -8.75 -24.03
C LEU A 2 32.26 -7.35 -24.63
N GLU A 3 31.30 -6.88 -25.41
CA GLU A 3 31.33 -5.54 -26.01
C GLU A 3 30.22 -4.66 -25.40
N LYS A 4 30.50 -3.37 -25.27
CA LYS A 4 29.52 -2.34 -24.92
C LYS A 4 29.35 -1.37 -26.08
N ILE A 5 28.13 -1.26 -26.60
CA ILE A 5 27.76 -0.34 -27.68
C ILE A 5 26.72 0.65 -27.15
N THR A 6 26.95 1.94 -27.28
CA THR A 6 25.93 2.95 -26.97
C THR A 6 25.17 3.34 -28.24
N ARG A 7 23.83 3.37 -28.15
CA ARG A 7 22.93 3.76 -29.25
C ARG A 7 21.83 4.68 -28.76
N VAL A 8 21.43 5.63 -29.60
CA VAL A 8 20.18 6.38 -29.43
C VAL A 8 19.05 5.49 -29.92
N TYR A 9 18.10 5.14 -29.04
CA TYR A 9 16.95 4.31 -29.41
C TYR A 9 15.70 5.15 -29.71
N ALA A 10 15.64 6.38 -29.20
CA ALA A 10 14.53 7.31 -29.41
C ALA A 10 14.99 8.77 -29.37
N ASN A 11 14.17 9.66 -29.93
CA ASN A 11 14.35 11.11 -29.81
C ASN A 11 12.99 11.77 -29.52
N HIS A 12 12.74 12.12 -28.26
CA HIS A 12 11.50 12.73 -27.79
C HIS A 12 11.76 14.16 -27.29
N GLY A 13 12.32 14.99 -28.18
CA GLY A 13 12.83 16.32 -27.86
C GLY A 13 14.26 16.33 -27.31
N MET A 14 14.81 15.15 -27.03
CA MET A 14 16.22 14.92 -26.73
C MET A 14 16.60 13.47 -27.11
N PRO A 15 17.86 13.18 -27.47
CA PRO A 15 18.31 11.82 -27.70
C PRO A 15 18.21 10.99 -26.42
N ILE A 16 17.60 9.81 -26.51
CA ILE A 16 17.52 8.86 -25.42
C ILE A 16 18.33 7.62 -25.77
N GLU A 17 19.30 7.33 -24.94
CA GLU A 17 20.35 6.34 -25.21
C GLU A 17 20.12 5.03 -24.45
N CYS A 18 20.68 3.96 -24.99
CA CYS A 18 20.83 2.69 -24.32
C CYS A 18 22.27 2.17 -24.48
N ASP A 19 22.70 1.37 -23.52
CA ASP A 19 23.97 0.63 -23.56
C ASP A 19 23.66 -0.84 -23.84
N ILE A 20 24.32 -1.39 -24.85
CA ILE A 20 24.09 -2.73 -25.34
C ILE A 20 25.32 -3.57 -25.03
N TYR A 21 25.14 -4.56 -24.16
CA TYR A 21 26.14 -5.53 -23.76
C TYR A 21 25.92 -6.81 -24.55
N THR A 22 26.85 -7.15 -25.44
CA THR A 22 26.69 -8.28 -26.35
C THR A 22 28.02 -8.91 -26.72
N VAL A 23 27.98 -10.00 -27.49
CA VAL A 23 29.16 -10.67 -28.06
C VAL A 23 29.12 -10.54 -29.58
N ALA A 24 30.28 -10.64 -30.24
CA ALA A 24 30.40 -10.50 -31.69
C ALA A 24 29.45 -11.42 -32.49
N GLU A 25 29.21 -12.63 -31.97
CA GLU A 25 28.25 -13.59 -32.54
C GLU A 25 27.24 -14.01 -31.46
N PRO A 26 26.13 -13.28 -31.27
CA PRO A 26 25.07 -13.69 -30.36
C PRO A 26 24.42 -14.99 -30.87
N VAL A 27 23.82 -15.77 -29.97
CA VAL A 27 23.10 -16.99 -30.40
C VAL A 27 21.92 -16.58 -31.30
N PRO A 28 21.80 -17.15 -32.52
CA PRO A 28 20.65 -16.89 -33.38
C PRO A 28 19.33 -17.15 -32.62
N ASP A 29 18.36 -16.25 -32.74
CA ASP A 29 17.05 -16.32 -32.06
C ASP A 29 17.06 -16.24 -30.52
N ALA A 30 18.21 -15.91 -29.90
CA ALA A 30 18.25 -15.60 -28.48
C ALA A 30 17.34 -14.39 -28.15
N PRO A 31 16.61 -14.44 -27.02
CA PRO A 31 15.85 -13.28 -26.58
C PRO A 31 16.80 -12.13 -26.24
N VAL A 32 16.33 -10.91 -26.45
CA VAL A 32 17.01 -9.70 -25.95
C VAL A 32 16.55 -9.44 -24.53
N ALA A 33 17.49 -9.25 -23.60
CA ALA A 33 17.20 -8.76 -22.26
C ALA A 33 17.14 -7.24 -22.30
N LEU A 34 15.97 -6.64 -22.09
CA LEU A 34 15.80 -5.20 -21.96
C LEU A 34 15.73 -4.83 -20.48
N PHE A 35 16.68 -4.06 -19.98
CA PHE A 35 16.80 -3.65 -18.60
C PHE A 35 16.44 -2.18 -18.40
N PHE A 36 15.58 -1.91 -17.42
CA PHE A 36 15.30 -0.59 -16.89
C PHE A 36 15.93 -0.44 -15.50
N HIS A 37 16.74 0.61 -15.36
CA HIS A 37 17.50 0.87 -14.14
C HIS A 37 16.60 1.27 -12.95
N ALA A 38 17.16 1.19 -11.74
CA ALA A 38 16.54 1.65 -10.51
C ALA A 38 16.59 3.18 -10.38
N GLY A 39 16.66 3.71 -9.16
CA GLY A 39 16.68 5.16 -8.93
C GLY A 39 15.29 5.81 -8.88
N ALA A 40 14.27 5.03 -8.51
CA ALA A 40 12.94 5.54 -8.15
C ALA A 40 12.22 6.39 -9.22
N LEU A 41 12.55 6.23 -10.51
CA LEU A 41 12.15 7.12 -11.61
C LEU A 41 12.69 8.56 -11.51
N THR A 42 13.47 8.90 -10.49
CA THR A 42 13.96 10.26 -10.23
C THR A 42 15.46 10.41 -10.47
N GLY A 43 16.22 9.32 -10.56
CA GLY A 43 17.66 9.34 -10.78
C GLY A 43 18.20 8.05 -11.40
N TRP A 44 19.51 7.84 -11.23
CA TRP A 44 20.32 6.75 -11.82
C TRP A 44 20.36 6.80 -13.34
N GLY A 45 21.11 5.90 -14.00
CA GLY A 45 21.22 5.85 -15.45
C GLY A 45 21.40 4.44 -15.98
N ARG A 46 21.42 4.31 -17.31
CA ARG A 46 21.62 3.03 -18.03
C ARG A 46 22.94 2.32 -17.70
N ASP A 47 23.92 3.04 -17.19
CA ASP A 47 25.21 2.52 -16.76
C ASP A 47 25.15 1.85 -15.38
N CYS A 48 24.08 2.06 -14.61
CA CYS A 48 23.80 1.39 -13.33
C CYS A 48 23.14 0.01 -13.54
N VAL A 49 23.75 -0.84 -14.36
CA VAL A 49 23.32 -2.24 -14.56
C VAL A 49 24.08 -3.18 -13.61
N PRO A 50 23.43 -4.13 -12.91
CA PRO A 50 24.13 -5.01 -11.97
C PRO A 50 25.15 -5.93 -12.67
N PRO A 51 26.38 -6.09 -12.14
CA PRO A 51 27.41 -6.91 -12.78
C PRO A 51 26.98 -8.37 -12.99
N TRP A 52 26.34 -8.98 -11.99
CA TRP A 52 25.84 -10.36 -12.08
C TRP A 52 24.83 -10.54 -13.22
N LEU A 53 24.02 -9.52 -13.54
CA LEU A 53 23.05 -9.58 -14.65
C LEU A 53 23.76 -9.56 -16.00
N VAL A 54 24.79 -8.73 -16.13
CA VAL A 54 25.65 -8.70 -17.32
C VAL A 54 26.35 -10.05 -17.49
N GLN A 55 26.91 -10.63 -16.43
CA GLN A 55 27.51 -11.97 -16.46
C GLN A 55 26.50 -13.04 -16.89
N ALA A 56 25.30 -13.01 -16.34
CA ALA A 56 24.26 -13.98 -16.65
C ALA A 56 23.85 -13.93 -18.13
N CYS A 57 23.67 -12.72 -18.68
CA CYS A 57 23.34 -12.54 -20.09
C CYS A 57 24.53 -12.93 -20.98
N TYR A 58 25.75 -12.55 -20.61
CA TYR A 58 26.97 -12.89 -21.34
C TYR A 58 27.21 -14.42 -21.41
N LYS A 59 27.11 -15.11 -20.27
CA LYS A 59 27.24 -16.57 -20.19
C LYS A 59 26.17 -17.30 -20.99
N GLN A 60 24.97 -16.73 -21.11
CA GLN A 60 23.89 -17.24 -21.97
C GLN A 60 23.97 -16.76 -23.44
N ARG A 61 24.92 -15.87 -23.76
CA ARG A 61 25.05 -15.18 -25.06
C ARG A 61 23.78 -14.44 -25.48
N TRP A 62 23.07 -13.85 -24.52
CA TRP A 62 21.90 -13.01 -24.76
C TRP A 62 22.34 -11.54 -24.85
N PRO A 63 21.91 -10.78 -25.86
CA PRO A 63 22.10 -9.33 -25.87
C PRO A 63 21.35 -8.70 -24.69
N LEU A 64 22.04 -7.85 -23.92
CA LEU A 64 21.46 -7.08 -22.83
C LEU A 64 21.47 -5.59 -23.19
N ILE A 65 20.29 -5.01 -23.33
CA ILE A 65 20.08 -3.58 -23.59
C ILE A 65 19.69 -2.93 -22.27
N SER A 66 20.53 -2.06 -21.73
CA SER A 66 20.20 -1.20 -20.59
C SER A 66 19.72 0.15 -21.12
N ALA A 67 18.44 0.47 -20.94
CA ALA A 67 17.83 1.67 -21.49
C ALA A 67 17.76 2.81 -20.47
N SER A 68 18.18 4.01 -20.88
CA SER A 68 17.84 5.24 -20.16
C SER A 68 16.38 5.61 -20.43
N TYR A 69 15.79 6.40 -19.55
CA TYR A 69 14.47 7.03 -19.77
C TYR A 69 14.47 8.44 -19.14
N ARG A 70 13.56 9.32 -19.60
CA ARG A 70 13.36 10.64 -19.00
C ARG A 70 12.78 10.48 -17.60
N LEU A 71 13.22 11.30 -16.67
CA LEU A 71 12.97 11.12 -15.24
C LEU A 71 11.80 11.98 -14.73
N MET A 72 11.09 11.47 -13.71
CA MET A 72 10.04 12.18 -12.98
C MET A 72 10.63 13.27 -12.06
N PRO A 73 9.91 14.37 -11.78
CA PRO A 73 8.56 14.69 -12.28
C PRO A 73 8.51 15.29 -13.69
N GLN A 74 9.62 15.81 -14.23
CA GLN A 74 9.62 16.66 -15.43
C GLN A 74 9.04 15.99 -16.67
N THR A 75 9.25 14.68 -16.81
CA THR A 75 8.75 13.92 -17.97
C THR A 75 7.25 13.61 -17.95
N GLY A 76 6.64 13.55 -16.76
CA GLY A 76 5.28 13.02 -16.59
C GLY A 76 5.10 11.56 -17.04
N THR A 77 3.88 11.05 -16.90
CA THR A 77 3.53 9.67 -17.25
C THR A 77 3.59 9.40 -18.74
N ASP A 78 3.23 10.38 -19.57
CA ASP A 78 3.17 10.22 -21.02
C ASP A 78 4.58 10.08 -21.60
N GLY A 79 5.52 10.92 -21.15
CA GLY A 79 6.91 10.83 -21.60
C GLY A 79 7.58 9.52 -21.16
N LEU A 80 7.27 9.03 -19.96
CA LEU A 80 7.72 7.70 -19.53
C LEU A 80 7.13 6.58 -20.43
N ALA A 81 5.84 6.64 -20.76
CA ALA A 81 5.20 5.66 -21.63
C ALA A 81 5.83 5.63 -23.03
N GLU A 82 6.13 6.81 -23.59
CA GLU A 82 6.83 6.97 -24.87
C GLU A 82 8.22 6.30 -24.84
N ASP A 83 9.04 6.64 -23.85
CA ASP A 83 10.42 6.18 -23.74
C ASP A 83 10.47 4.65 -23.59
N VAL A 84 9.64 4.11 -22.69
CA VAL A 84 9.60 2.69 -22.38
C VAL A 84 9.08 1.87 -23.56
N SER A 85 8.07 2.36 -24.27
CA SER A 85 7.55 1.70 -25.48
C SER A 85 8.56 1.73 -26.62
N ALA A 86 9.27 2.85 -26.81
CA ALA A 86 10.31 2.95 -27.83
C ALA A 86 11.51 2.06 -27.53
N ALA A 87 11.93 1.96 -26.26
CA ALA A 87 12.99 1.03 -25.84
C ALA A 87 12.60 -0.43 -26.11
N TYR A 88 11.33 -0.78 -25.89
CA TYR A 88 10.81 -2.13 -26.19
C TYR A 88 10.84 -2.44 -27.68
N GLU A 89 10.36 -1.53 -28.55
CA GLU A 89 10.42 -1.76 -30.00
C GLU A 89 11.86 -1.76 -30.55
N PHE A 90 12.74 -0.93 -30.00
CA PHE A 90 14.17 -0.99 -30.31
C PHE A 90 14.76 -2.35 -29.96
N ALA A 91 14.48 -2.88 -28.76
CA ALA A 91 14.96 -4.20 -28.35
C ALA A 91 14.43 -5.33 -29.25
N ARG A 92 13.18 -5.21 -29.75
CA ARG A 92 12.61 -6.17 -30.71
C ARG A 92 13.24 -6.14 -32.08
N THR A 93 13.85 -5.04 -32.48
CA THR A 93 14.44 -4.86 -33.81
C THR A 93 15.96 -4.87 -33.80
N TRP A 94 16.57 -4.96 -32.62
CA TRP A 94 18.02 -5.01 -32.45
C TRP A 94 18.63 -6.18 -33.23
N ASP A 95 19.56 -5.86 -34.13
CA ASP A 95 20.39 -6.84 -34.85
C ASP A 95 19.56 -7.89 -35.63
N CYS A 96 18.33 -7.54 -36.03
CA CYS A 96 17.58 -8.27 -37.05
C CYS A 96 18.12 -7.82 -38.41
N GLY A 97 18.59 -8.75 -39.26
CA GLY A 97 19.11 -8.42 -40.59
C GLY A 97 18.15 -7.49 -41.34
N GLY A 98 18.66 -6.48 -42.05
CA GLY A 98 17.99 -5.22 -42.44
C GLY A 98 16.71 -5.25 -43.30
N GLY A 99 15.89 -6.30 -43.24
CA GLY A 99 14.59 -6.43 -43.91
C GLY A 99 13.37 -6.03 -43.06
N GLY A 100 13.52 -5.59 -41.81
CA GLY A 100 12.44 -4.98 -41.00
C GLY A 100 11.27 -5.87 -40.56
N GLU A 101 11.12 -7.08 -41.13
CA GLU A 101 10.05 -8.02 -40.78
C GLU A 101 10.39 -8.93 -39.59
N GLU A 102 11.68 -9.23 -39.35
CA GLU A 102 12.11 -10.06 -38.23
C GLU A 102 12.10 -9.27 -36.92
N LYS A 103 11.40 -9.82 -35.90
CA LYS A 103 11.35 -9.24 -34.56
C LYS A 103 11.82 -10.25 -33.51
N ARG A 104 12.80 -9.85 -32.69
CA ARG A 104 13.26 -10.63 -31.54
C ARG A 104 12.22 -10.65 -30.42
N ARG A 105 12.26 -11.72 -29.64
CA ARG A 105 11.52 -11.81 -28.37
C ARG A 105 12.31 -11.08 -27.29
N VAL A 106 11.62 -10.39 -26.41
CA VAL A 106 12.24 -9.55 -25.39
C VAL A 106 11.85 -10.03 -24.00
N ILE A 107 12.84 -10.27 -23.14
CA ILE A 107 12.66 -10.42 -21.71
C ILE A 107 12.86 -9.02 -21.11
N VAL A 108 11.88 -8.52 -20.37
CA VAL A 108 11.98 -7.19 -19.78
C VAL A 108 12.33 -7.32 -18.30
N ILE A 109 13.39 -6.63 -17.91
CA ILE A 109 14.02 -6.70 -16.60
C ILE A 109 13.93 -5.30 -15.99
N GLY A 110 13.58 -5.22 -14.71
CA GLY A 110 13.55 -3.95 -14.00
C GLY A 110 14.07 -4.09 -12.59
N ALA A 111 14.93 -3.15 -12.18
CA ALA A 111 15.39 -3.04 -10.80
C ALA A 111 14.63 -1.92 -10.07
N SER A 112 14.15 -2.16 -8.86
CA SER A 112 13.36 -1.19 -8.09
C SER A 112 12.25 -0.58 -8.96
N ALA A 113 12.17 0.75 -9.07
CA ALA A 113 11.20 1.42 -9.94
C ALA A 113 11.34 1.13 -11.45
N GLY A 114 12.47 0.62 -11.92
CA GLY A 114 12.58 0.10 -13.30
C GLY A 114 11.60 -1.06 -13.56
N PHE A 115 11.23 -1.82 -12.53
CA PHE A 115 10.21 -2.86 -12.66
C PHE A 115 8.80 -2.30 -12.85
N PHE A 116 8.56 -1.04 -12.46
CA PHE A 116 7.29 -0.37 -12.72
C PHE A 116 7.10 -0.15 -14.22
N LEU A 117 8.19 0.21 -14.91
CA LEU A 117 8.22 0.37 -16.37
C LEU A 117 8.11 -0.99 -17.08
N ALA A 118 8.78 -2.03 -16.55
CA ALA A 118 8.63 -3.40 -17.05
C ALA A 118 7.18 -3.90 -16.90
N SER A 119 6.56 -3.62 -15.76
CA SER A 119 5.16 -3.93 -15.46
C SER A 119 4.21 -3.20 -16.41
N PHE A 120 4.49 -1.94 -16.73
CA PHE A 120 3.76 -1.20 -17.77
C PHE A 120 3.76 -1.93 -19.11
N LEU A 121 4.94 -2.36 -19.61
CA LEU A 121 5.03 -3.13 -20.86
C LEU A 121 4.30 -4.47 -20.77
N GLY A 122 4.34 -5.13 -19.61
CA GLY A 122 3.56 -6.36 -19.38
C GLY A 122 2.05 -6.18 -19.57
N ARG A 123 1.54 -4.94 -19.42
CA ARG A 123 0.12 -4.59 -19.60
C ARG A 123 -0.19 -4.12 -21.01
N THR A 124 0.67 -3.28 -21.57
CA THR A 124 0.35 -2.46 -22.74
C THR A 124 1.00 -2.94 -24.03
N ALA A 125 2.15 -3.63 -23.95
CA ALA A 125 2.86 -4.05 -25.13
C ALA A 125 2.10 -5.14 -25.89
N ASN A 126 2.15 -5.05 -27.22
CA ASN A 126 1.57 -6.04 -28.11
C ASN A 126 2.55 -6.36 -29.27
N PRO A 127 3.09 -7.58 -29.36
CA PRO A 127 2.95 -8.69 -28.41
C PRO A 127 3.55 -8.34 -27.04
N PRO A 128 3.11 -9.03 -25.97
CA PRO A 128 3.68 -8.83 -24.64
C PRO A 128 5.14 -9.32 -24.58
N PRO A 129 5.92 -8.86 -23.58
CA PRO A 129 7.22 -9.43 -23.25
C PRO A 129 7.17 -10.96 -23.11
N LEU A 130 8.26 -11.64 -23.45
CA LEU A 130 8.39 -13.08 -23.28
C LEU A 130 8.29 -13.47 -21.80
N ALA A 131 8.91 -12.68 -20.94
CA ALA A 131 8.87 -12.79 -19.49
C ALA A 131 9.23 -11.44 -18.86
N LEU A 132 8.85 -11.27 -17.60
CA LEU A 132 9.29 -10.16 -16.76
C LEU A 132 10.25 -10.65 -15.67
N PHE A 133 11.25 -9.85 -15.34
CA PHE A 133 12.18 -10.13 -14.25
C PHE A 133 12.32 -8.91 -13.33
N SER A 134 11.98 -9.09 -12.06
CA SER A 134 12.01 -8.04 -11.03
C SER A 134 13.20 -8.22 -10.09
N ILE A 135 14.00 -7.17 -9.91
CA ILE A 135 15.08 -7.07 -8.92
C ILE A 135 14.64 -6.06 -7.86
N ALA A 136 14.17 -6.54 -6.71
CA ALA A 136 13.58 -5.72 -5.64
C ALA A 136 12.55 -4.70 -6.19
N GLY A 137 11.79 -5.11 -7.21
CA GLY A 137 11.10 -4.19 -8.10
C GLY A 137 9.78 -3.66 -7.56
N ILE A 138 9.50 -2.39 -7.86
CA ILE A 138 8.21 -1.74 -7.64
C ILE A 138 7.29 -2.16 -8.77
N ASN A 139 6.27 -2.97 -8.50
CA ASN A 139 5.32 -3.40 -9.52
C ASN A 139 4.17 -2.41 -9.72
N SER A 140 3.84 -1.64 -8.68
CA SER A 140 2.90 -0.52 -8.73
C SER A 140 3.16 0.40 -7.54
N TYR A 141 2.85 1.69 -7.73
CA TYR A 141 2.84 2.68 -6.65
C TYR A 141 1.47 2.80 -5.95
N THR A 142 0.50 1.94 -6.25
CA THR A 142 -0.81 1.94 -5.58
C THR A 142 -0.80 1.14 -4.28
N HIS A 143 0.25 0.35 -4.02
CA HIS A 143 0.42 -0.37 -2.77
C HIS A 143 0.40 0.62 -1.58
N PRO A 144 -0.29 0.29 -0.45
CA PRO A 144 -0.43 1.20 0.70
C PRO A 144 0.88 1.79 1.23
N PHE A 145 1.99 1.06 1.07
CA PHE A 145 3.33 1.55 1.36
C PHE A 145 3.63 2.94 0.77
N TYR A 146 3.27 3.19 -0.50
CA TYR A 146 3.53 4.47 -1.18
C TYR A 146 2.54 5.58 -0.81
N ARG A 147 1.59 5.28 0.08
CA ARG A 147 0.66 6.22 0.72
C ARG A 147 0.95 6.38 2.23
N SER A 148 2.01 5.73 2.72
CA SER A 148 2.39 5.79 4.13
C SER A 148 3.72 6.53 4.27
N SER A 149 3.61 7.81 4.59
CA SER A 149 4.74 8.72 4.79
C SER A 149 5.68 8.33 5.94
N THR A 150 5.24 7.42 6.82
CA THR A 150 5.92 7.05 8.07
C THR A 150 6.75 5.76 7.99
N LEU A 151 6.79 5.05 6.86
CA LEU A 151 7.41 3.71 6.79
C LEU A 151 8.89 3.67 6.37
N VAL A 152 9.50 4.78 5.92
CA VAL A 152 10.81 4.72 5.22
C VAL A 152 11.88 5.66 5.75
N THR A 153 11.52 6.87 6.17
CA THR A 153 12.50 7.85 6.66
C THR A 153 12.09 8.35 8.03
N PRO A 154 12.89 8.09 9.09
CA PRO A 154 12.56 8.55 10.44
C PRO A 154 12.44 10.07 10.54
N GLU A 155 13.11 10.79 9.63
CA GLU A 155 13.02 12.25 9.52
C GLU A 155 12.44 12.66 8.17
N ARG A 156 11.59 13.69 8.20
CA ARG A 156 11.04 14.32 7.00
C ARG A 156 12.16 14.96 6.19
N THR A 157 12.23 14.64 4.90
CA THR A 157 13.08 15.40 3.96
C THR A 157 12.51 16.80 3.76
N PRO A 158 13.24 17.89 4.08
CA PRO A 158 12.71 19.25 3.94
C PRO A 158 12.39 19.59 2.48
N ALA A 159 11.28 20.28 2.22
CA ALA A 159 10.90 20.71 0.87
C ALA A 159 12.01 21.55 0.18
N ALA A 160 12.76 22.34 0.96
CA ALA A 160 13.90 23.11 0.46
C ALA A 160 15.03 22.22 -0.10
N ALA A 161 15.23 21.03 0.45
CA ALA A 161 16.28 20.09 0.02
C ALA A 161 15.98 19.48 -1.36
N VAL A 162 14.70 19.39 -1.74
CA VAL A 162 14.25 18.85 -3.04
C VAL A 162 13.80 19.93 -4.02
N ALA A 163 13.77 21.20 -3.60
CA ALA A 163 13.16 22.29 -4.36
C ALA A 163 13.72 22.39 -5.79
N ALA A 164 15.04 22.29 -5.96
CA ALA A 164 15.68 22.32 -7.28
C ALA A 164 15.12 21.25 -8.22
N ALA A 165 14.89 20.03 -7.72
CA ALA A 165 14.41 18.90 -8.51
C ALA A 165 12.89 18.93 -8.79
N LEU A 166 12.13 19.75 -8.06
CA LEU A 166 10.69 19.94 -8.26
C LEU A 166 10.35 21.12 -9.19
N GLN A 167 11.32 21.98 -9.50
CA GLN A 167 11.07 23.10 -10.39
C GLN A 167 10.65 22.61 -11.79
N PRO A 168 9.62 23.23 -12.41
CA PRO A 168 9.31 23.00 -13.81
C PRO A 168 10.54 23.26 -14.68
N GLY A 169 10.80 22.38 -15.63
CA GLY A 169 11.97 22.47 -16.50
C GLY A 169 11.90 21.41 -17.60
N PRO A 170 12.85 21.42 -18.55
CA PRO A 170 12.92 20.40 -19.59
C PRO A 170 13.09 19.01 -18.95
N PRO A 171 12.59 17.93 -19.60
CA PRO A 171 12.87 16.57 -19.18
C PRO A 171 14.38 16.31 -19.11
N ILE A 172 14.78 15.46 -18.16
CA ILE A 172 16.18 15.09 -17.93
C ILE A 172 16.28 13.57 -18.00
N VAL A 173 17.35 13.07 -18.60
CA VAL A 173 17.67 11.64 -18.62
C VAL A 173 18.69 11.33 -17.53
N GLY A 174 18.51 10.15 -16.94
CA GLY A 174 19.37 9.61 -15.90
C GLY A 174 20.85 9.40 -16.26
N ARG A 175 21.75 9.73 -15.32
CA ARG A 175 23.19 9.43 -15.38
C ARG A 175 23.66 8.88 -14.04
N SER A 176 24.64 7.97 -14.03
CA SER A 176 25.36 7.65 -12.79
C SER A 176 26.11 8.90 -12.29
N ILE A 177 26.03 9.16 -10.99
CA ILE A 177 26.70 10.30 -10.35
C ILE A 177 28.01 9.81 -9.75
N PRO A 178 29.18 10.31 -10.20
CA PRO A 178 30.42 10.11 -9.48
C PRO A 178 30.34 10.84 -8.14
N ASN A 179 30.59 10.13 -7.03
CA ASN A 179 30.64 10.62 -5.64
C ASN A 179 29.30 10.98 -4.98
N GLY A 180 28.65 10.00 -4.35
CA GLY A 180 27.96 10.22 -3.07
C GLY A 180 26.50 10.67 -3.09
N GLY A 181 25.80 10.64 -4.23
CA GLY A 181 24.36 10.94 -4.28
C GLY A 181 23.43 9.73 -4.13
N HIS A 182 23.93 8.51 -4.26
CA HIS A 182 23.15 7.29 -4.10
C HIS A 182 24.06 6.21 -3.51
N GLU A 183 23.75 5.75 -2.30
CA GLU A 183 24.56 4.83 -1.49
C GLU A 183 25.02 3.57 -2.26
N GLY A 184 26.20 3.65 -2.89
CA GLY A 184 26.96 2.49 -3.41
C GLY A 184 26.62 1.96 -4.81
N ALA A 185 25.84 2.66 -5.64
CA ALA A 185 25.62 2.23 -7.03
C ALA A 185 26.78 2.68 -7.94
N ALA A 186 27.60 1.75 -8.41
CA ALA A 186 28.68 2.02 -9.36
C ALA A 186 28.21 1.80 -10.81
N ALA A 187 28.75 2.60 -11.74
CA ALA A 187 28.58 2.33 -13.17
C ALA A 187 29.31 1.02 -13.53
N PHE A 188 28.65 0.13 -14.26
CA PHE A 188 29.27 -1.11 -14.71
C PHE A 188 30.37 -0.86 -15.74
N CYS A 189 31.47 -1.60 -15.62
CA CYS A 189 32.61 -1.54 -16.53
C CYS A 189 32.85 -2.91 -17.16
N VAL A 190 32.95 -2.97 -18.50
CA VAL A 190 33.22 -4.22 -19.22
C VAL A 190 34.53 -4.88 -18.83
N ALA A 191 35.54 -4.08 -18.42
CA ALA A 191 36.83 -4.57 -17.95
C ALA A 191 36.74 -5.31 -16.61
N ALA A 192 35.59 -5.28 -15.93
CA ALA A 192 35.35 -6.07 -14.72
C ALA A 192 35.20 -7.56 -15.00
N LEU A 193 35.04 -7.97 -16.27
CA LEU A 193 34.85 -9.35 -16.67
C LEU A 193 35.99 -9.85 -17.57
N ARG A 194 36.42 -11.07 -17.32
CA ARG A 194 37.35 -11.83 -18.18
C ARG A 194 36.62 -12.40 -19.39
N GLU A 195 37.38 -12.94 -20.34
CA GLU A 195 36.80 -13.53 -21.57
C GLU A 195 35.82 -14.68 -21.29
N ASP A 196 36.05 -15.45 -20.22
CA ASP A 196 35.17 -16.54 -19.76
C ASP A 196 33.91 -16.04 -19.01
N GLY A 197 33.80 -14.72 -18.78
CA GLY A 197 32.67 -14.08 -18.10
C GLY A 197 32.76 -14.13 -16.57
N SER A 198 33.86 -14.64 -16.01
CA SER A 198 34.17 -14.49 -14.58
C SER A 198 34.61 -13.06 -14.27
N ARG A 199 34.41 -12.61 -13.03
CA ARG A 199 34.95 -11.36 -12.52
C ARG A 199 36.46 -11.39 -12.61
N ASP A 200 37.04 -10.29 -13.07
CA ASP A 200 38.47 -10.07 -12.95
C ASP A 200 38.81 -9.65 -11.50
N PRO A 201 39.52 -10.48 -10.69
CA PRO A 201 39.90 -10.15 -9.32
C PRO A 201 40.84 -8.94 -9.26
N ASP A 202 41.57 -8.66 -10.33
CA ASP A 202 42.49 -7.52 -10.42
C ASP A 202 41.81 -6.24 -10.89
N PHE A 203 40.54 -6.32 -11.31
CA PHE A 203 39.77 -5.14 -11.67
C PHE A 203 39.34 -4.37 -10.42
N PHE A 204 39.80 -3.13 -10.35
CA PHE A 204 39.30 -2.13 -9.43
C PHE A 204 38.53 -1.08 -10.23
N PRO A 205 37.33 -0.66 -9.78
CA PRO A 205 36.61 0.41 -10.44
C PRO A 205 37.50 1.66 -10.46
N PRO A 206 37.59 2.37 -11.59
CA PRO A 206 38.41 3.57 -11.67
C PRO A 206 37.97 4.57 -10.60
N THR A 207 38.94 5.16 -9.90
CA THR A 207 38.66 6.23 -8.94
C THR A 207 37.88 7.33 -9.65
N PRO A 208 36.71 7.75 -9.12
CA PRO A 208 35.97 8.87 -9.70
C PRO A 208 36.89 10.06 -9.91
N GLY A 209 36.96 10.57 -11.15
CA GLY A 209 37.71 11.79 -11.44
C GLY A 209 37.19 13.00 -10.65
N ALA A 210 37.89 14.13 -10.72
CA ALA A 210 37.39 15.39 -10.18
C ALA A 210 35.98 15.69 -10.75
N ASP A 211 35.01 15.97 -9.88
CA ASP A 211 33.64 16.24 -10.28
C ASP A 211 33.56 17.52 -11.10
N GLY A 212 33.51 17.37 -12.43
CA GLY A 212 33.46 18.47 -13.39
C GLY A 212 32.10 19.18 -13.50
N ARG A 213 31.10 18.77 -12.70
CA ARG A 213 29.77 19.40 -12.70
C ARG A 213 29.83 20.83 -12.16
N SER A 214 28.90 21.67 -12.61
CA SER A 214 28.68 22.98 -12.00
C SER A 214 28.08 22.85 -10.59
N ALA A 215 28.14 23.92 -9.79
CA ALA A 215 27.48 23.92 -8.47
C ALA A 215 25.96 23.78 -8.57
N GLU A 216 25.37 24.27 -9.67
CA GLU A 216 23.94 24.12 -9.94
C GLU A 216 23.57 22.68 -10.31
N GLU A 217 24.38 22.03 -11.16
CA GLU A 217 24.21 20.62 -11.47
C GLU A 217 24.32 19.74 -10.22
N ARG A 218 25.30 20.00 -9.34
CA ARG A 218 25.40 19.28 -8.05
C ARG A 218 24.12 19.43 -7.23
N ARG A 219 23.68 20.67 -6.99
CA ARG A 219 22.44 20.95 -6.23
C ARG A 219 21.22 20.25 -6.82
N MET A 220 21.09 20.24 -8.14
CA MET A 220 20.00 19.55 -8.83
C MET A 220 20.04 18.04 -8.54
N TRP A 221 21.19 17.40 -8.72
CA TRP A 221 21.32 15.95 -8.55
C TRP A 221 21.23 15.51 -7.08
N ASP A 222 21.73 16.29 -6.14
CA ASP A 222 21.55 16.08 -4.70
C ASP A 222 20.06 16.15 -4.32
N ALA A 223 19.33 17.12 -4.88
CA ALA A 223 17.88 17.24 -4.70
C ALA A 223 17.13 16.03 -5.29
N ARG A 224 17.55 15.53 -6.47
CA ARG A 224 16.93 14.36 -7.12
C ARG A 224 17.13 13.06 -6.34
N ALA A 225 18.27 12.92 -5.66
CA ALA A 225 18.55 11.79 -4.79
C ALA A 225 17.58 11.67 -3.62
N LEU A 226 17.08 12.81 -3.15
CA LEU A 226 16.15 12.89 -2.04
C LEU A 226 14.68 12.80 -2.47
N LEU A 227 14.38 12.90 -3.77
CA LEU A 227 13.00 12.92 -4.26
C LEU A 227 12.21 11.67 -3.88
N TYR A 228 12.81 10.48 -3.92
CA TYR A 228 12.06 9.26 -3.56
C TYR A 228 11.55 9.32 -2.12
N ARG A 229 12.46 9.62 -1.18
CA ARG A 229 12.19 9.78 0.25
C ARG A 229 11.14 10.86 0.48
N TYR A 230 11.31 12.02 -0.15
CA TYR A 230 10.36 13.14 -0.08
C TYR A 230 8.98 12.77 -0.66
N LEU A 231 8.91 12.18 -1.85
CA LEU A 231 7.64 11.89 -2.53
C LEU A 231 6.87 10.75 -1.85
N ILE A 232 7.55 9.79 -1.21
CA ILE A 232 6.90 8.82 -0.32
C ILE A 232 6.38 9.54 0.92
N TYR A 233 7.22 10.35 1.57
CA TYR A 233 6.82 11.10 2.76
C TYR A 233 5.64 12.05 2.50
N GLU A 234 5.53 12.62 1.31
CA GLU A 234 4.41 13.49 0.94
C GLU A 234 3.25 12.73 0.27
N ASN A 235 3.30 11.39 0.18
CA ASN A 235 2.29 10.53 -0.46
C ASN A 235 1.98 10.91 -1.93
N ARG A 236 2.98 11.42 -2.66
CA ARG A 236 2.80 11.98 -4.00
C ARG A 236 2.93 10.95 -5.11
N TRP A 237 3.64 9.85 -4.87
CA TRP A 237 3.88 8.82 -5.88
C TRP A 237 2.61 8.26 -6.54
N PRO A 238 1.58 7.82 -5.80
CA PRO A 238 0.39 7.21 -6.39
C PRO A 238 -0.31 8.12 -7.40
N ALA A 239 -0.47 9.41 -7.06
CA ALA A 239 -1.09 10.38 -7.96
C ALA A 239 -0.19 10.70 -9.17
N MET A 240 1.13 10.79 -8.95
CA MET A 240 2.09 11.13 -10.00
C MET A 240 2.20 10.09 -11.11
N VAL A 241 1.95 8.80 -10.80
CA VAL A 241 2.06 7.71 -11.78
C VAL A 241 0.72 7.09 -12.17
N ALA A 242 -0.39 7.59 -11.63
CA ALA A 242 -1.72 7.00 -11.80
C ALA A 242 -2.12 6.79 -13.27
N ALA A 243 -1.68 7.65 -14.19
CA ALA A 243 -1.98 7.47 -15.61
C ALA A 243 -1.21 6.31 -16.26
N LEU A 244 -0.07 5.87 -15.70
CA LEU A 244 0.68 4.71 -16.19
C LEU A 244 0.16 3.38 -15.64
N ASP A 245 -0.29 3.33 -14.38
CA ASP A 245 -0.73 2.09 -13.72
C ASP A 245 -2.22 2.01 -13.40
N GLY A 246 -2.98 3.06 -13.70
CA GLY A 246 -4.43 3.13 -13.52
C GLY A 246 -4.88 3.55 -12.12
N GLY A 247 -3.97 3.95 -11.21
CA GLY A 247 -4.28 4.57 -9.91
C GLY A 247 -4.92 3.64 -8.85
N ARG A 248 -5.41 2.47 -9.26
CA ARG A 248 -5.92 1.35 -8.44
C ARG A 248 -5.39 0.02 -8.96
N GLU A 249 -4.10 0.01 -9.31
CA GLU A 249 -3.51 -1.15 -9.93
C GLU A 249 -3.63 -2.39 -9.05
N TRP A 250 -3.81 -3.54 -9.70
CA TRP A 250 -4.14 -4.85 -9.13
C TRP A 250 -5.58 -5.04 -8.64
N GLU A 251 -6.36 -3.97 -8.44
CA GLU A 251 -7.78 -4.08 -8.09
C GLU A 251 -8.63 -4.44 -9.32
N GLY A 252 -9.59 -5.35 -9.16
CA GLY A 252 -10.56 -5.68 -10.22
C GLY A 252 -9.96 -6.34 -11.47
N TRP A 253 -8.72 -6.85 -11.42
CA TRP A 253 -8.13 -7.57 -12.54
C TRP A 253 -8.97 -8.81 -12.87
N THR A 254 -9.43 -8.95 -14.11
CA THR A 254 -10.18 -10.12 -14.56
C THR A 254 -9.25 -11.31 -14.78
N ALA A 255 -9.79 -12.54 -14.77
CA ALA A 255 -9.02 -13.75 -15.09
C ALA A 255 -8.36 -13.65 -16.49
N ALA A 256 -9.07 -13.07 -17.46
CA ALA A 256 -8.54 -12.84 -18.81
C ALA A 256 -7.39 -11.82 -18.83
N ARG A 257 -7.48 -10.74 -18.05
CA ARG A 257 -6.39 -9.74 -17.93
C ARG A 257 -5.15 -10.36 -17.28
N ARG A 258 -5.34 -11.13 -16.20
CA ARG A 258 -4.25 -11.91 -15.58
C ARG A 258 -3.67 -12.94 -16.55
N ALA A 259 -4.49 -13.52 -17.42
CA ALA A 259 -4.05 -14.50 -18.40
C ALA A 259 -3.06 -13.95 -19.43
N ARG A 260 -3.15 -12.65 -19.72
CA ARG A 260 -2.24 -11.94 -20.62
C ARG A 260 -0.94 -11.48 -19.96
N TRP A 261 -0.89 -11.51 -18.62
CA TRP A 261 0.31 -11.11 -17.88
C TRP A 261 1.48 -12.06 -18.21
N PRO A 262 2.67 -11.53 -18.56
CA PRO A 262 3.81 -12.39 -18.86
C PRO A 262 4.26 -13.17 -17.61
N PRO A 263 4.78 -14.41 -17.79
CA PRO A 263 5.47 -15.11 -16.71
C PRO A 263 6.51 -14.20 -16.07
N THR A 264 6.46 -14.10 -14.75
CA THR A 264 7.25 -13.14 -13.99
C THR A 264 8.08 -13.86 -12.96
N VAL A 265 9.36 -13.51 -12.91
CA VAL A 265 10.24 -13.95 -11.84
C VAL A 265 10.63 -12.74 -11.02
N ILE A 266 10.46 -12.83 -9.71
CA ILE A 266 10.77 -11.79 -8.75
C ILE A 266 11.86 -12.31 -7.83
N PHE A 267 12.83 -11.45 -7.61
CA PHE A 267 13.89 -11.62 -6.64
C PHE A 267 13.87 -10.40 -5.71
N HIS A 268 13.82 -10.63 -4.39
CA HIS A 268 13.54 -9.57 -3.40
C HIS A 268 14.29 -9.83 -2.08
N GLY A 269 14.81 -8.78 -1.42
CA GLY A 269 15.48 -8.91 -0.12
C GLY A 269 14.48 -8.96 1.05
N GLY A 270 14.60 -9.93 1.95
CA GLY A 270 13.65 -10.09 3.08
C GLY A 270 13.68 -8.93 4.09
N GLY A 271 14.75 -8.14 4.11
CA GLY A 271 14.94 -6.95 4.96
C GLY A 271 14.85 -5.63 4.19
N ASP A 272 14.18 -5.61 3.02
CA ASP A 272 14.08 -4.42 2.18
C ASP A 272 13.22 -3.32 2.82
N THR A 273 13.88 -2.25 3.28
CA THR A 273 13.25 -1.07 3.89
C THR A 273 12.83 -0.02 2.87
N ALA A 274 13.34 -0.10 1.64
CA ALA A 274 13.03 0.89 0.61
C ALA A 274 11.81 0.50 -0.22
N VAL A 275 11.58 -0.80 -0.42
CA VAL A 275 10.41 -1.39 -1.07
C VAL A 275 10.04 -2.66 -0.29
N PRO A 276 8.96 -2.67 0.51
CA PRO A 276 8.64 -3.83 1.33
C PRO A 276 8.35 -5.07 0.48
N LEU A 277 8.71 -6.24 1.02
CA LEU A 277 8.42 -7.54 0.41
C LEU A 277 6.94 -7.71 0.02
N ALA A 278 6.03 -7.16 0.84
CA ALA A 278 4.59 -7.14 0.61
C ALA A 278 4.19 -6.60 -0.78
N VAL A 279 4.96 -5.66 -1.34
CA VAL A 279 4.75 -5.15 -2.71
C VAL A 279 4.87 -6.31 -3.71
N SER A 280 5.92 -7.11 -3.60
CA SER A 280 6.17 -8.26 -4.49
C SER A 280 5.19 -9.41 -4.23
N GLU A 281 4.85 -9.65 -2.97
CA GLU A 281 3.85 -10.67 -2.59
C GLU A 281 2.47 -10.35 -3.15
N ARG A 282 2.08 -9.08 -3.15
CA ARG A 282 0.80 -8.64 -3.71
C ARG A 282 0.67 -8.97 -5.20
N LEU A 283 1.72 -8.74 -6.00
CA LEU A 283 1.70 -9.13 -7.41
C LEU A 283 1.57 -10.65 -7.57
N ARG A 284 2.28 -11.43 -6.74
CA ARG A 284 2.18 -12.89 -6.76
C ARG A 284 0.79 -13.38 -6.37
N GLU A 285 0.18 -12.78 -5.36
CA GLU A 285 -1.18 -13.07 -4.92
C GLU A 285 -2.18 -12.79 -6.06
N VAL A 286 -2.07 -11.61 -6.67
CA VAL A 286 -2.98 -11.17 -7.74
C VAL A 286 -2.85 -12.05 -8.98
N MET A 287 -1.63 -12.32 -9.45
CA MET A 287 -1.41 -13.08 -10.69
C MET A 287 -1.45 -14.60 -10.52
N GLY A 288 -1.27 -15.09 -9.29
CA GLY A 288 -1.14 -16.49 -8.95
C GLY A 288 0.30 -16.99 -8.98
N ARG A 289 0.57 -18.00 -8.14
CA ARG A 289 1.90 -18.62 -7.97
C ARG A 289 2.42 -19.31 -9.22
N ASP A 290 1.52 -19.69 -10.13
CA ASP A 290 1.88 -20.35 -11.39
C ASP A 290 2.48 -19.37 -12.40
N ARG A 291 2.13 -18.08 -12.30
CA ARG A 291 2.67 -17.01 -13.17
C ARG A 291 3.81 -16.25 -12.55
N VAL A 292 3.78 -16.07 -11.24
CA VAL A 292 4.75 -15.25 -10.51
C VAL A 292 5.53 -16.12 -9.56
N ALA A 293 6.79 -16.35 -9.89
CA ALA A 293 7.76 -16.95 -8.99
C ALA A 293 8.40 -15.85 -8.14
N LEU A 294 8.31 -15.94 -6.82
CA LEU A 294 8.95 -15.02 -5.88
C LEU A 294 10.05 -15.77 -5.12
N PHE A 295 11.25 -15.24 -5.19
CA PHE A 295 12.42 -15.69 -4.45
C PHE A 295 12.86 -14.61 -3.47
N VAL A 296 12.99 -14.98 -2.21
CA VAL A 296 13.32 -14.06 -1.11
C VAL A 296 14.72 -14.36 -0.62
N ALA A 297 15.58 -13.34 -0.63
CA ALA A 297 16.91 -13.42 -0.03
C ALA A 297 16.81 -12.94 1.43
N GLU A 298 16.74 -13.91 2.34
CA GLU A 298 16.47 -13.64 3.77
C GLU A 298 17.44 -12.62 4.38
N GLY A 299 16.87 -11.64 5.08
CA GLY A 299 17.62 -10.58 5.79
C GLY A 299 18.38 -9.58 4.91
N GLN A 300 18.31 -9.68 3.57
CA GLN A 300 19.02 -8.76 2.68
C GLN A 300 18.26 -7.45 2.44
N ASP A 301 19.01 -6.37 2.21
CA ASP A 301 18.48 -5.02 1.98
C ASP A 301 18.01 -4.78 0.53
N HIS A 302 17.51 -3.56 0.27
CA HIS A 302 17.13 -3.14 -1.08
C HIS A 302 18.34 -3.16 -2.02
N LEU A 303 18.22 -3.88 -3.14
CA LEU A 303 19.28 -3.96 -4.17
C LEU A 303 20.64 -4.38 -3.61
N PHE A 304 20.67 -5.31 -2.66
CA PHE A 304 21.89 -5.82 -2.03
C PHE A 304 22.91 -6.40 -3.04
N GLU A 305 22.44 -6.81 -4.22
CA GLU A 305 23.22 -7.42 -5.30
C GLU A 305 23.87 -6.41 -6.26
N ARG A 306 23.63 -5.11 -6.09
CA ARG A 306 23.85 -4.09 -7.13
C ARG A 306 25.28 -3.98 -7.63
N ALA A 307 26.23 -4.44 -6.82
CA ALA A 307 27.67 -4.45 -7.12
C ALA A 307 28.27 -5.87 -7.13
N MET A 308 27.42 -6.90 -7.08
CA MET A 308 27.82 -8.29 -6.89
C MET A 308 28.03 -9.02 -8.23
N PHE A 309 28.89 -10.03 -8.20
CA PHE A 309 29.18 -10.96 -9.29
C PHE A 309 28.71 -12.37 -8.92
N LEU A 310 28.37 -13.21 -9.91
CA LEU A 310 27.72 -14.52 -9.73
C LEU A 310 28.54 -15.51 -8.88
N GLU A 311 29.87 -15.45 -8.97
CA GLU A 311 30.79 -16.31 -8.22
C GLU A 311 31.07 -15.85 -6.79
N GLU A 312 30.56 -14.69 -6.36
CA GLU A 312 30.76 -14.23 -4.99
C GLU A 312 29.86 -14.97 -4.00
N GLU A 313 30.46 -15.75 -3.10
CA GLU A 313 29.77 -16.41 -2.00
C GLU A 313 29.45 -15.41 -0.87
N ARG A 314 28.34 -14.68 -1.01
CA ARG A 314 27.80 -13.82 0.04
C ARG A 314 26.34 -14.20 0.35
N PRO A 315 25.83 -13.89 1.56
CA PRO A 315 24.44 -14.13 1.91
C PRO A 315 23.47 -13.59 0.85
N GLY A 316 22.54 -14.44 0.41
CA GLY A 316 21.52 -14.10 -0.60
C GLY A 316 21.94 -14.24 -2.08
N MET A 317 23.21 -14.52 -2.39
CA MET A 317 23.68 -14.69 -3.79
C MET A 317 23.30 -16.04 -4.43
N ASP A 318 22.88 -17.01 -3.62
CA ASP A 318 22.21 -18.23 -4.09
C ASP A 318 20.89 -17.91 -4.83
N THR A 319 20.23 -16.84 -4.42
CA THR A 319 18.91 -16.45 -4.89
C THR A 319 18.93 -15.93 -6.34
N PRO A 320 19.80 -14.97 -6.76
CA PRO A 320 19.99 -14.62 -8.17
C PRO A 320 20.26 -15.83 -9.07
N THR A 321 21.12 -16.74 -8.63
CA THR A 321 21.47 -17.96 -9.39
C THR A 321 20.27 -18.88 -9.59
N ALA A 322 19.49 -19.13 -8.53
CA ALA A 322 18.26 -19.92 -8.61
C ALA A 322 17.19 -19.24 -9.50
N THR A 323 17.11 -17.92 -9.42
CA THR A 323 16.16 -17.10 -10.18
C THR A 323 16.48 -17.14 -11.69
N LEU A 324 17.76 -17.04 -12.05
CA LEU A 324 18.24 -17.17 -13.43
C LEU A 324 17.97 -18.56 -14.00
N ALA A 325 18.22 -19.63 -13.22
CA ALA A 325 17.91 -20.99 -13.63
C ALA A 325 16.41 -21.14 -13.96
N LYS A 326 15.53 -20.53 -13.18
CA LYS A 326 14.09 -20.54 -13.44
C LYS A 326 13.70 -19.72 -14.67
N LEU A 327 14.35 -18.59 -14.92
CA LEU A 327 14.14 -17.79 -16.13
C LEU A 327 14.52 -18.57 -17.39
N SER A 328 15.65 -19.28 -17.36
CA SER A 328 16.11 -20.14 -18.44
C SER A 328 15.19 -21.37 -18.65
N ALA A 329 14.64 -21.94 -17.58
CA ALA A 329 13.67 -23.03 -17.66
C ALA A 329 12.31 -22.57 -18.23
N ALA A 330 11.82 -21.41 -17.81
CA ALA A 330 10.59 -20.82 -18.34
C ALA A 330 10.68 -20.57 -19.85
N LYS A 331 11.85 -20.12 -20.35
CA LYS A 331 12.13 -19.99 -21.79
C LYS A 331 11.93 -21.32 -22.52
N GLN A 332 12.44 -22.43 -22.00
CA GLN A 332 12.33 -23.74 -22.65
C GLN A 332 10.88 -24.27 -22.68
N GLN A 333 10.11 -24.06 -21.61
CA GLN A 333 8.70 -24.46 -21.55
C GLN A 333 7.80 -23.61 -22.47
N LEU A 334 8.03 -22.30 -22.55
CA LEU A 334 7.28 -21.41 -23.46
C LEU A 334 7.58 -21.70 -24.93
N LEU A 335 8.83 -22.03 -25.26
CA LEU A 335 9.25 -22.43 -26.61
C LEU A 335 8.58 -23.72 -27.09
N THR A 336 8.40 -24.69 -26.20
CA THR A 336 7.81 -25.98 -26.52
C THR A 336 6.27 -25.94 -26.55
N GLY A 337 5.64 -25.11 -25.70
CA GLY A 337 4.18 -24.96 -25.65
C GLY A 337 3.55 -24.24 -26.86
N ILE A 338 4.29 -23.31 -27.50
CA ILE A 338 3.80 -22.56 -28.67
C ILE A 338 3.62 -23.48 -29.90
N SER A 339 4.36 -24.59 -30.00
CA SER A 339 4.19 -25.58 -31.07
C SER A 339 2.86 -26.34 -31.02
N LEU A 340 2.15 -26.31 -29.90
CA LEU A 340 0.90 -27.08 -29.69
C LEU A 340 -0.37 -26.22 -29.82
N ALA A 341 -0.27 -24.89 -29.75
CA ALA A 341 -1.42 -23.98 -29.63
C ALA A 341 -2.00 -23.46 -30.97
N THR A 342 -1.46 -23.84 -32.13
CA THR A 342 -1.91 -23.37 -33.46
C THR A 342 -3.25 -23.95 -33.94
N ARG A 343 -4.06 -24.58 -33.07
CA ARG A 343 -5.42 -25.02 -33.41
C ARG A 343 -6.43 -24.64 -32.33
N LYS A 344 -7.08 -23.50 -32.56
CA LYS A 344 -8.53 -23.21 -32.40
C LYS A 344 -8.73 -21.77 -31.94
N THR A 345 -9.04 -20.90 -32.89
CA THR A 345 -9.72 -19.63 -32.65
C THR A 345 -11.23 -19.88 -32.58
N ASN A 346 -11.91 -19.38 -31.54
CA ASN A 346 -13.28 -18.90 -31.74
C ASN A 346 -13.61 -17.75 -30.79
N THR A 347 -14.27 -16.77 -31.38
CA THR A 347 -14.62 -15.43 -30.90
C THR A 347 -15.85 -15.44 -30.00
N ALA A 348 -15.85 -14.62 -28.94
CA ALA A 348 -17.08 -14.06 -28.37
C ALA A 348 -16.75 -12.75 -27.63
N ILE A 349 -17.41 -11.68 -28.03
CA ILE A 349 -17.32 -10.32 -27.50
C ILE A 349 -18.29 -10.22 -26.31
N HIS A 350 -17.84 -9.78 -25.13
CA HIS A 350 -18.74 -9.25 -24.10
C HIS A 350 -18.08 -8.13 -23.28
N THR A 351 -18.95 -7.17 -22.97
CA THR A 351 -18.77 -5.81 -22.45
C THR A 351 -18.38 -5.73 -20.97
N ALA A 352 -17.64 -4.66 -20.61
CA ALA A 352 -17.16 -4.35 -19.26
C ALA A 352 -18.26 -3.87 -18.29
N PRO A 353 -18.07 -3.92 -16.95
CA PRO A 353 -18.87 -3.14 -16.00
C PRO A 353 -18.09 -1.95 -15.40
N ALA A 354 -18.88 -0.94 -15.02
CA ALA A 354 -18.53 0.41 -14.61
C ALA A 354 -18.27 0.55 -13.09
N ALA A 355 -17.98 1.78 -12.65
CA ALA A 355 -17.88 2.22 -11.26
C ALA A 355 -19.01 1.65 -10.36
N MET A 356 -18.71 1.34 -9.10
CA MET A 356 -19.70 0.82 -8.14
C MET A 356 -20.71 1.92 -7.75
N THR A 357 -21.68 2.14 -8.62
CA THR A 357 -22.94 2.80 -8.30
C THR A 357 -23.88 1.79 -7.65
N ALA A 358 -24.70 2.24 -6.70
CA ALA A 358 -25.73 1.40 -6.08
C ALA A 358 -26.69 0.87 -7.16
N ASN A 359 -26.52 -0.40 -7.55
CA ASN A 359 -27.49 -1.09 -8.40
C ASN A 359 -28.57 -1.67 -7.49
N ALA A 360 -29.84 -1.40 -7.81
CA ALA A 360 -30.99 -1.99 -7.12
C ALA A 360 -31.07 -3.53 -7.22
N SER A 361 -30.12 -4.17 -7.91
CA SER A 361 -29.92 -5.61 -8.06
C SER A 361 -28.81 -6.21 -7.18
N ALA A 362 -28.19 -5.44 -6.28
CA ALA A 362 -27.18 -5.96 -5.36
C ALA A 362 -27.77 -7.02 -4.41
N VAL A 363 -27.01 -8.08 -4.11
CA VAL A 363 -27.49 -9.12 -3.20
C VAL A 363 -27.43 -8.58 -1.76
N PRO A 364 -28.54 -8.61 -0.98
CA PRO A 364 -28.52 -8.14 0.41
C PRO A 364 -27.62 -9.00 1.29
N ARG A 365 -26.87 -8.36 2.20
CA ARG A 365 -26.24 -9.05 3.32
C ARG A 365 -27.26 -9.26 4.43
N THR A 366 -27.51 -10.52 4.75
CA THR A 366 -28.47 -10.90 5.80
C THR A 366 -27.93 -10.62 7.20
N ILE A 367 -28.81 -10.33 8.16
CA ILE A 367 -28.42 -10.18 9.57
C ILE A 367 -28.20 -11.56 10.19
N GLN A 368 -26.93 -11.87 10.51
CA GLN A 368 -26.58 -13.07 11.29
C GLN A 368 -27.00 -12.93 12.75
N LYS A 369 -26.84 -11.73 13.32
CA LYS A 369 -27.14 -11.48 14.73
C LYS A 369 -27.55 -10.04 14.95
N ALA A 370 -28.61 -9.82 15.73
CA ALA A 370 -28.96 -8.51 16.26
C ALA A 370 -29.12 -8.60 17.78
N PHE A 371 -28.51 -7.70 18.54
CA PHE A 371 -28.54 -7.73 20.00
C PHE A 371 -28.34 -6.34 20.62
N LEU A 372 -28.98 -6.11 21.77
CA LEU A 372 -28.88 -4.86 22.53
C LEU A 372 -27.48 -4.71 23.15
N ALA A 373 -26.89 -3.53 23.03
CA ALA A 373 -25.66 -3.19 23.72
C ALA A 373 -25.89 -3.07 25.24
N VAL A 374 -24.99 -3.67 26.03
CA VAL A 374 -25.12 -3.74 27.48
C VAL A 374 -24.50 -2.51 28.11
N GLU A 375 -25.24 -1.84 28.99
CA GLU A 375 -24.73 -0.70 29.73
C GLU A 375 -23.87 -1.14 30.93
N GLN A 376 -22.70 -0.55 31.08
CA GLN A 376 -21.76 -0.84 32.17
C GLN A 376 -20.94 0.39 32.56
N ALA A 377 -20.31 0.33 33.74
CA ALA A 377 -19.34 1.33 34.17
C ALA A 377 -17.95 1.01 33.61
N GLU A 378 -17.20 2.05 33.22
CA GLU A 378 -15.81 1.97 32.77
C GLU A 378 -15.03 3.19 33.25
N GLY A 379 -13.69 3.11 33.17
CA GLY A 379 -12.80 4.18 33.61
C GLY A 379 -13.09 4.62 35.05
N GLN A 380 -13.21 5.93 35.26
CA GLN A 380 -13.61 6.50 36.53
C GLN A 380 -14.95 7.23 36.38
N GLY A 381 -16.04 6.55 36.74
CA GLY A 381 -17.40 7.12 36.75
C GLY A 381 -18.08 7.22 35.38
N ALA A 382 -17.42 6.81 34.29
CA ALA A 382 -18.00 6.85 32.95
C ALA A 382 -18.98 5.68 32.74
N ARG A 383 -19.97 5.90 31.87
CA ARG A 383 -20.94 4.89 31.46
C ARG A 383 -20.79 4.62 29.98
N VAL A 384 -20.75 3.34 29.62
CA VAL A 384 -20.68 2.90 28.23
C VAL A 384 -21.75 1.86 27.94
N ARG A 385 -22.25 1.84 26.72
CA ARG A 385 -23.00 0.72 26.15
C ARG A 385 -22.08 -0.10 25.26
N ARG A 386 -21.66 -1.27 25.75
CA ARG A 386 -20.77 -2.17 25.02
C ARG A 386 -21.55 -3.13 24.14
N SER A 387 -21.20 -3.20 22.86
CA SER A 387 -21.77 -4.17 21.91
C SER A 387 -20.77 -5.29 21.60
N ILE A 388 -19.70 -4.98 20.85
CA ILE A 388 -18.56 -5.87 20.63
C ILE A 388 -17.68 -5.85 21.88
N GLY A 389 -17.17 -7.02 22.29
CA GLY A 389 -16.44 -7.22 23.55
C GLY A 389 -17.29 -7.86 24.66
N THR A 390 -18.59 -8.07 24.42
CA THR A 390 -19.52 -8.74 25.34
C THR A 390 -19.50 -10.27 25.16
N PRO A 391 -20.07 -11.06 26.08
CA PRO A 391 -20.28 -12.50 25.86
C PRO A 391 -21.13 -12.81 24.62
N ALA A 392 -22.01 -11.89 24.22
CA ALA A 392 -22.81 -12.05 23.01
C ALA A 392 -21.94 -11.97 21.75
N LEU A 393 -20.90 -11.13 21.73
CA LEU A 393 -19.97 -11.02 20.62
C LEU A 393 -18.61 -10.59 21.15
N ARG A 394 -17.75 -11.58 21.43
CA ARG A 394 -16.44 -11.34 22.06
C ARG A 394 -15.54 -10.47 21.20
N HIS A 395 -15.52 -10.73 19.89
CA HIS A 395 -14.86 -9.92 18.88
C HIS A 395 -15.49 -10.26 17.52
N LEU A 396 -15.32 -9.37 16.55
CA LEU A 396 -15.70 -9.56 15.15
C LEU A 396 -14.54 -9.02 14.31
N THR A 397 -13.54 -9.85 14.01
CA THR A 397 -12.28 -9.41 13.40
C THR A 397 -12.52 -8.49 12.18
N PRO A 398 -11.88 -7.32 12.10
CA PRO A 398 -10.81 -6.83 12.98
C PRO A 398 -11.31 -6.10 14.24
N PHE A 399 -12.61 -6.02 14.50
CA PHE A 399 -13.19 -5.27 15.61
C PHE A 399 -13.10 -6.03 16.94
N LEU A 400 -12.48 -5.40 17.92
CA LEU A 400 -12.23 -5.96 19.25
C LEU A 400 -13.28 -5.51 20.26
N MET A 401 -13.71 -4.24 20.16
CA MET A 401 -14.63 -3.62 21.10
C MET A 401 -15.36 -2.45 20.43
N LEU A 402 -16.63 -2.26 20.77
CA LEU A 402 -17.36 -1.04 20.44
C LEU A 402 -18.15 -0.58 21.66
N ASP A 403 -17.79 0.58 22.17
CA ASP A 403 -18.47 1.27 23.25
C ASP A 403 -19.16 2.54 22.72
N HIS A 404 -20.44 2.69 23.04
CA HIS A 404 -21.14 3.98 22.95
C HIS A 404 -21.11 4.62 24.33
N PHE A 405 -20.24 5.61 24.51
CA PHE A 405 -19.99 6.25 25.79
C PHE A 405 -20.87 7.48 26.01
N SER A 406 -21.19 7.73 27.28
CA SER A 406 -21.80 8.96 27.77
C SER A 406 -21.08 9.36 29.07
N ILE A 407 -20.23 10.37 28.98
CA ILE A 407 -19.35 10.80 30.08
C ILE A 407 -19.90 12.08 30.69
N LYS A 408 -20.45 11.98 31.91
CA LYS A 408 -20.93 13.12 32.68
C LYS A 408 -19.77 13.92 33.27
N PRO A 409 -19.99 15.20 33.64
CA PRO A 409 -19.01 15.96 34.41
C PRO A 409 -18.52 15.20 35.65
N GLY A 410 -17.21 15.23 35.90
CA GLY A 410 -16.57 14.50 37.00
C GLY A 410 -16.34 13.01 36.74
N ALA A 411 -16.50 12.54 35.50
CA ALA A 411 -16.13 11.21 35.04
C ALA A 411 -15.12 11.28 33.87
N GLY A 412 -14.46 10.17 33.55
CA GLY A 412 -13.56 10.08 32.39
C GLY A 412 -12.69 8.84 32.36
N PHE A 413 -11.68 8.85 31.50
CA PHE A 413 -10.71 7.78 31.34
C PHE A 413 -9.30 8.32 31.66
N PRO A 414 -8.90 8.31 32.95
CA PRO A 414 -7.57 8.78 33.35
C PRO A 414 -6.47 7.84 32.81
N ASP A 415 -5.21 8.16 33.10
CA ASP A 415 -4.01 7.49 32.60
C ASP A 415 -4.12 5.96 32.55
N HIS A 416 -4.16 5.42 31.33
CA HIS A 416 -4.26 3.98 31.08
C HIS A 416 -3.45 3.57 29.84
N PRO A 417 -2.92 2.34 29.79
CA PRO A 417 -2.11 1.88 28.67
C PRO A 417 -2.96 1.26 27.55
N HIS A 418 -2.35 1.10 26.37
CA HIS A 418 -2.79 0.23 25.26
C HIS A 418 -1.59 -0.41 24.55
N ARG A 419 -1.76 -1.60 23.95
CA ARG A 419 -0.77 -2.23 23.04
C ARG A 419 -1.45 -3.08 21.98
N GLY A 420 -0.94 -3.03 20.75
CA GLY A 420 -1.26 -3.98 19.68
C GLY A 420 -2.61 -3.77 18.99
N GLN A 421 -3.22 -2.61 19.16
CA GLN A 421 -4.51 -2.23 18.58
C GLN A 421 -4.53 -0.77 18.13
N GLU A 422 -5.53 -0.40 17.35
CA GLU A 422 -5.94 0.98 17.12
C GLU A 422 -7.21 1.29 17.92
N THR A 423 -7.30 2.50 18.47
CA THR A 423 -8.53 3.02 19.07
C THR A 423 -9.03 4.18 18.25
N ILE A 424 -10.29 4.10 17.84
CA ILE A 424 -10.97 5.12 17.04
C ILE A 424 -12.04 5.76 17.90
N THR A 425 -11.81 7.00 18.29
CA THR A 425 -12.75 7.82 19.06
C THR A 425 -13.55 8.67 18.07
N TYR A 426 -14.88 8.54 18.03
CA TYR A 426 -15.77 9.39 17.25
C TYR A 426 -16.70 10.16 18.19
N LEU A 427 -16.55 11.48 18.27
CA LEU A 427 -17.35 12.27 19.19
C LEU A 427 -18.65 12.74 18.53
N LEU A 428 -19.78 12.44 19.15
CA LEU A 428 -21.12 12.78 18.66
C LEU A 428 -21.60 14.11 19.25
N GLU A 429 -21.38 14.32 20.55
CA GLU A 429 -21.79 15.51 21.31
C GLU A 429 -20.71 15.94 22.31
N GLY A 430 -20.50 17.25 22.44
CA GLY A 430 -19.54 17.84 23.37
C GLY A 430 -18.09 17.88 22.86
N ALA A 431 -17.12 17.78 23.77
CA ALA A 431 -15.69 17.75 23.51
C ALA A 431 -14.93 16.83 24.50
N VAL A 432 -13.88 16.16 24.04
CA VAL A 432 -12.99 15.32 24.86
C VAL A 432 -11.56 15.72 24.60
N ASP A 433 -10.80 15.97 25.66
CA ASP A 433 -9.35 16.14 25.58
C ASP A 433 -8.65 14.79 25.64
N HIS A 434 -7.57 14.66 24.88
CA HIS A 434 -6.65 13.53 24.98
C HIS A 434 -5.23 14.04 25.24
N GLU A 435 -4.44 13.23 25.95
CA GLU A 435 -3.03 13.50 26.26
C GLU A 435 -2.30 12.17 26.45
N ASP A 436 -1.09 12.05 25.89
CA ASP A 436 -0.29 10.85 26.01
C ASP A 436 1.17 11.11 26.44
N PHE A 437 1.87 10.03 26.76
CA PHE A 437 3.28 10.07 27.15
C PHE A 437 4.27 10.30 25.98
N THR A 438 3.79 10.37 24.73
CA THR A 438 4.62 10.71 23.57
C THR A 438 4.73 12.23 23.42
N GLY A 439 3.85 12.97 24.10
CA GLY A 439 3.69 14.42 24.02
C GLY A 439 2.54 14.83 23.12
N ALA A 440 1.79 13.89 22.54
CA ALA A 440 0.61 14.16 21.76
C ALA A 440 -0.54 14.57 22.69
N SER A 441 -1.21 15.65 22.33
CA SER A 441 -2.40 16.13 23.03
C SER A 441 -3.29 16.94 22.09
N GLY A 442 -4.56 17.06 22.44
CA GLY A 442 -5.53 17.78 21.64
C GLY A 442 -6.94 17.63 22.16
N THR A 443 -7.87 18.29 21.46
CA THR A 443 -9.31 18.20 21.73
C THR A 443 -10.00 17.60 20.52
N ILE A 444 -10.83 16.59 20.78
CA ILE A 444 -11.77 15.99 19.84
C ILE A 444 -13.11 16.70 20.06
N ASN A 445 -13.59 17.46 19.08
CA ASN A 445 -14.87 18.16 19.17
C ASN A 445 -16.00 17.31 18.57
N ALA A 446 -17.25 17.70 18.79
CA ALA A 446 -18.39 17.07 18.16
C ALA A 446 -18.22 16.97 16.63
N GLY A 447 -18.34 15.76 16.11
CA GLY A 447 -18.11 15.42 14.71
C GLY A 447 -16.67 15.05 14.35
N ASP A 448 -15.69 15.34 15.20
CA ASP A 448 -14.28 14.96 14.99
C ASP A 448 -14.06 13.48 15.31
N LEU A 449 -13.04 12.90 14.68
CA LEU A 449 -12.51 11.60 15.01
C LEU A 449 -11.03 11.67 15.35
N GLN A 450 -10.61 10.75 16.22
CA GLN A 450 -9.21 10.42 16.45
C GLN A 450 -8.98 8.95 16.15
N PHE A 451 -7.96 8.67 15.34
CA PHE A 451 -7.42 7.33 15.12
C PHE A 451 -6.07 7.24 15.82
N MET A 452 -6.01 6.53 16.95
CA MET A 452 -4.77 6.29 17.68
C MET A 452 -4.31 4.86 17.43
N THR A 453 -3.15 4.70 16.80
CA THR A 453 -2.42 3.44 16.74
C THR A 453 -1.59 3.28 18.01
N ALA A 454 -1.89 2.27 18.85
CA ALA A 454 -1.12 2.02 20.07
C ALA A 454 0.23 1.34 19.80
N GLY A 455 0.29 0.47 18.77
CA GLY A 455 1.52 -0.24 18.39
C GLY A 455 2.19 -0.92 19.58
N LYS A 456 3.51 -0.75 19.71
CA LYS A 456 4.33 -1.32 20.80
C LYS A 456 3.95 -0.83 22.20
N GLY A 457 3.16 0.23 22.35
CA GLY A 457 2.70 0.69 23.65
C GLY A 457 2.47 2.20 23.68
N VAL A 458 1.32 2.60 24.22
CA VAL A 458 1.01 3.99 24.57
C VAL A 458 0.37 4.05 25.95
N GLN A 459 0.66 5.08 26.74
CA GLN A 459 -0.13 5.43 27.92
C GLN A 459 -0.74 6.81 27.70
N HIS A 460 -2.05 6.91 27.89
CA HIS A 460 -2.80 8.12 27.59
C HIS A 460 -4.00 8.34 28.53
N ALA A 461 -4.60 9.52 28.47
CA ALA A 461 -5.84 9.87 29.14
C ALA A 461 -6.84 10.48 28.14
N GLU A 462 -8.13 10.27 28.37
CA GLU A 462 -9.25 10.82 27.59
C GLU A 462 -10.28 11.41 28.56
N MET A 463 -10.34 12.73 28.64
CA MET A 463 -11.08 13.47 29.67
C MET A 463 -12.12 14.41 29.05
N PRO A 464 -13.40 14.34 29.43
CA PRO A 464 -14.44 15.19 28.87
C PRO A 464 -14.27 16.66 29.25
N HIS A 465 -14.75 17.54 28.38
CA HIS A 465 -14.98 18.94 28.72
C HIS A 465 -16.23 19.08 29.59
N LEU A 466 -16.29 20.18 30.35
CA LEU A 466 -17.52 20.60 31.01
C LEU A 466 -18.39 21.35 30.01
N ASN A 467 -19.46 20.72 29.53
CA ASN A 467 -20.45 21.39 28.69
C ASN A 467 -21.17 22.48 29.50
N GLU A 468 -21.52 23.61 28.87
CA GLU A 468 -22.12 24.77 29.54
C GLU A 468 -23.45 24.44 30.24
N ASP A 469 -24.22 23.50 29.70
CA ASP A 469 -25.50 23.03 30.22
C ASP A 469 -25.37 21.84 31.20
N GLY A 470 -24.15 21.39 31.47
CA GLY A 470 -23.86 20.22 32.31
C GLY A 470 -24.22 18.88 31.67
N SER A 471 -24.51 18.85 30.36
CA SER A 471 -24.77 17.62 29.61
C SER A 471 -23.54 16.70 29.56
N ALA A 472 -23.78 15.43 29.24
CA ALA A 472 -22.71 14.46 29.04
C ALA A 472 -22.05 14.64 27.67
N ASN A 473 -20.79 14.24 27.56
CA ASN A 473 -20.11 14.08 26.27
C ASN A 473 -20.42 12.67 25.74
N VAL A 474 -20.88 12.59 24.50
CA VAL A 474 -21.39 11.35 23.91
C VAL A 474 -20.58 10.99 22.67
N GLY A 475 -20.19 9.74 22.54
CA GLY A 475 -19.37 9.29 21.42
C GLY A 475 -19.23 7.78 21.32
N LEU A 476 -18.46 7.35 20.32
CA LEU A 476 -18.13 5.95 20.07
C LEU A 476 -16.62 5.72 20.28
N GLN A 477 -16.28 4.63 20.95
CA GLN A 477 -14.92 4.08 21.00
C GLN A 477 -14.91 2.73 20.28
N LEU A 478 -14.24 2.65 19.14
CA LEU A 478 -14.04 1.42 18.38
C LEU A 478 -12.59 0.95 18.50
N TRP A 479 -12.37 -0.27 18.97
CA TRP A 479 -11.05 -0.89 18.95
C TRP A 479 -10.91 -1.79 17.75
N VAL A 480 -9.83 -1.61 17.00
CA VAL A 480 -9.50 -2.35 15.79
C VAL A 480 -8.17 -3.06 16.00
N ASP A 481 -8.14 -4.36 15.73
CA ASP A 481 -6.95 -5.17 15.84
C ASP A 481 -5.91 -4.74 14.79
N LEU A 482 -4.64 -4.70 15.20
CA LEU A 482 -3.53 -4.52 14.27
C LEU A 482 -3.08 -5.87 13.69
N PRO A 483 -2.69 -5.93 12.40
CA PRO A 483 -1.97 -7.06 11.84
C PRO A 483 -0.78 -7.43 12.72
N THR A 484 -0.48 -8.72 12.85
CA THR A 484 0.63 -9.23 13.69
C THR A 484 1.93 -8.45 13.49
N GLU A 485 2.28 -8.16 12.24
CA GLU A 485 3.48 -7.44 11.84
C GLU A 485 3.49 -5.95 12.24
N LEU A 486 2.32 -5.36 12.53
CA LEU A 486 2.16 -3.97 12.96
C LEU A 486 1.91 -3.81 14.45
N LYS A 487 1.69 -4.89 15.20
CA LYS A 487 1.42 -4.82 16.66
C LYS A 487 2.52 -4.18 17.48
N TYR A 488 3.73 -4.08 16.94
CA TYR A 488 4.89 -3.46 17.59
C TYR A 488 5.45 -2.26 16.82
N CYS A 489 4.66 -1.65 15.93
CA CYS A 489 5.03 -0.38 15.31
C CYS A 489 5.09 0.75 16.35
N GLU A 490 5.66 1.89 15.99
CA GLU A 490 5.59 3.09 16.83
C GLU A 490 4.13 3.56 16.97
N PRO A 491 3.74 4.11 18.15
CA PRO A 491 2.45 4.76 18.30
C PRO A 491 2.27 5.93 17.33
N ARG A 492 1.03 6.17 16.89
CA ARG A 492 0.70 7.23 15.93
C ARG A 492 -0.70 7.77 16.17
N TYR A 493 -0.90 9.06 15.93
CA TYR A 493 -2.22 9.69 15.90
C TYR A 493 -2.56 10.16 14.48
N ARG A 494 -3.84 10.02 14.13
CA ARG A 494 -4.44 10.68 12.97
C ARG A 494 -5.79 11.25 13.37
N ASP A 495 -5.83 12.57 13.53
CA ASP A 495 -7.08 13.30 13.71
C ASP A 495 -7.77 13.51 12.36
N LEU A 496 -9.09 13.45 12.37
CA LEU A 496 -9.97 13.81 11.26
C LEU A 496 -11.03 14.78 11.76
N ARG A 497 -10.97 16.02 11.29
CA ARG A 497 -11.93 17.05 11.70
C ARG A 497 -13.25 16.87 11.00
N ALA A 498 -14.35 17.22 11.68
CA ALA A 498 -15.70 17.12 11.15
C ALA A 498 -15.84 17.78 9.76
N ALA A 499 -15.19 18.93 9.59
CA ALA A 499 -15.20 19.71 8.34
C ALA A 499 -14.46 19.03 7.17
N GLU A 500 -13.61 18.04 7.44
CA GLU A 500 -12.89 17.27 6.42
C GLU A 500 -13.70 16.07 5.92
N ILE A 501 -14.79 15.70 6.61
CA ILE A 501 -15.56 14.48 6.31
C ILE A 501 -16.51 14.75 5.13
N PRO A 502 -16.35 14.08 3.98
CA PRO A 502 -17.27 14.21 2.87
C PRO A 502 -18.67 13.70 3.23
N GLN A 503 -19.68 14.37 2.71
CA GLN A 503 -21.08 14.01 2.93
C GLN A 503 -21.79 13.71 1.61
N VAL A 504 -22.65 12.71 1.64
CA VAL A 504 -23.55 12.33 0.56
C VAL A 504 -24.98 12.61 0.99
N GLU A 505 -25.78 13.20 0.10
CA GLU A 505 -27.23 13.26 0.22
C GLU A 505 -27.87 12.26 -0.75
N VAL A 506 -28.79 11.45 -0.24
CA VAL A 506 -29.53 10.44 -1.01
C VAL A 506 -31.00 10.88 -1.11
N ASP A 507 -31.60 10.67 -2.29
CA ASP A 507 -32.99 10.98 -2.59
C ASP A 507 -33.41 12.42 -2.20
N GLY A 508 -32.60 13.41 -2.61
CA GLY A 508 -32.90 14.82 -2.34
C GLY A 508 -32.78 15.22 -0.87
N GLY A 509 -31.92 14.53 -0.11
CA GLY A 509 -31.67 14.80 1.31
C GLY A 509 -32.62 14.06 2.25
N ALA A 510 -33.32 13.02 1.78
CA ALA A 510 -34.08 12.12 2.63
C ALA A 510 -33.16 11.31 3.55
N ALA A 511 -31.98 10.96 3.05
CA ALA A 511 -30.90 10.38 3.84
C ALA A 511 -29.59 11.15 3.64
N THR A 512 -28.80 11.19 4.70
CA THR A 512 -27.49 11.84 4.74
C THR A 512 -26.45 10.83 5.22
N ILE A 513 -25.32 10.72 4.51
CA ILE A 513 -24.23 9.81 4.87
C ILE A 513 -22.93 10.59 4.97
N LYS A 514 -22.31 10.60 6.16
CA LYS A 514 -20.94 11.06 6.35
C LYS A 514 -19.99 9.90 6.06
N VAL A 515 -19.12 10.08 5.07
CA VAL A 515 -18.17 9.07 4.61
C VAL A 515 -16.86 9.22 5.41
N ILE A 516 -16.88 8.77 6.67
CA ILE A 516 -15.74 8.90 7.60
C ILE A 516 -14.53 8.12 7.08
N SER A 517 -14.74 6.84 6.72
CA SER A 517 -13.73 6.01 6.07
C SER A 517 -14.42 5.08 5.06
N GLY A 518 -13.87 4.96 3.86
CA GLY A 518 -14.41 4.12 2.79
C GLY A 518 -15.08 4.90 1.67
N GLN A 519 -16.18 4.37 1.12
CA GLN A 519 -16.90 4.99 0.02
C GLN A 519 -18.42 4.82 0.17
N SER A 520 -19.17 5.84 -0.23
CA SER A 520 -20.63 5.76 -0.40
C SER A 520 -21.06 6.56 -1.62
N HIS A 521 -21.93 5.98 -2.46
CA HIS A 521 -22.54 6.66 -3.62
C HIS A 521 -21.55 7.43 -4.52
N GLY A 522 -20.36 6.85 -4.75
CA GLY A 522 -19.31 7.45 -5.57
C GLY A 522 -18.48 8.55 -4.89
N VAL A 523 -18.72 8.83 -3.61
CA VAL A 523 -17.91 9.73 -2.79
C VAL A 523 -16.99 8.91 -1.88
N ASP A 524 -15.69 9.13 -2.03
CA ASP A 524 -14.64 8.53 -1.19
C ASP A 524 -14.36 9.38 0.05
N SER A 525 -13.96 8.74 1.15
CA SER A 525 -13.47 9.41 2.36
C SER A 525 -12.08 10.04 2.16
N VAL A 526 -11.66 10.80 3.17
CA VAL A 526 -10.23 11.08 3.39
C VAL A 526 -9.48 9.75 3.56
N LYS A 527 -8.28 9.64 2.99
CA LYS A 527 -7.47 8.41 2.98
C LYS A 527 -6.48 8.37 4.14
N ASP A 528 -5.92 7.17 4.38
CA ASP A 528 -4.81 6.91 5.30
C ASP A 528 -5.11 7.18 6.79
N LEU A 529 -6.34 6.88 7.22
CA LEU A 529 -6.81 7.10 8.60
C LEU A 529 -6.34 6.02 9.59
N ALA A 530 -6.38 4.76 9.18
CA ALA A 530 -6.05 3.59 10.01
C ALA A 530 -5.09 2.65 9.26
N TYR A 531 -4.33 1.82 9.99
CA TYR A 531 -3.50 0.78 9.38
C TYR A 531 -4.33 -0.42 8.94
N THR A 532 -5.30 -0.82 9.76
CA THR A 532 -6.22 -1.91 9.41
C THR A 532 -7.34 -1.35 8.52
N PRO A 533 -7.59 -1.93 7.33
CA PRO A 533 -8.65 -1.45 6.45
C PRO A 533 -10.03 -1.49 7.13
N VAL A 534 -10.59 -0.31 7.38
CA VAL A 534 -11.89 -0.12 8.04
C VAL A 534 -12.70 0.94 7.31
N TRP A 535 -13.98 0.66 7.09
CA TRP A 535 -14.98 1.61 6.62
C TRP A 535 -15.88 1.99 7.78
N ILE A 536 -16.18 3.27 7.90
CA ILE A 536 -17.07 3.84 8.91
C ILE A 536 -17.95 4.85 8.17
N LEU A 537 -19.26 4.68 8.27
CA LEU A 537 -20.26 5.55 7.67
C LEU A 537 -21.25 5.95 8.76
N ASP A 538 -21.44 7.26 8.97
CA ASP A 538 -22.50 7.78 9.86
C ASP A 538 -23.70 8.18 9.00
N VAL A 539 -24.82 7.49 9.19
CA VAL A 539 -26.00 7.53 8.33
C VAL A 539 -27.17 8.09 9.13
N THR A 540 -27.80 9.14 8.61
CA THR A 540 -29.07 9.68 9.10
C THR A 540 -30.16 9.43 8.06
N LEU A 541 -31.30 8.89 8.51
CA LEU A 541 -32.46 8.53 7.69
C LEU A 541 -33.70 9.25 8.23
N ARG A 542 -34.31 10.14 7.43
CA ARG A 542 -35.64 10.67 7.74
C ARG A 542 -36.71 9.57 7.60
N PRO A 543 -37.91 9.71 8.21
CA PRO A 543 -39.00 8.75 8.01
C PRO A 543 -39.24 8.47 6.51
N GLY A 544 -39.27 7.19 6.16
CA GLY A 544 -39.41 6.69 4.78
C GLY A 544 -38.15 6.72 3.93
N ALA A 545 -37.02 7.24 4.42
CA ALA A 545 -35.75 7.26 3.69
C ALA A 545 -35.13 5.87 3.62
N ARG A 546 -34.43 5.61 2.51
CA ARG A 546 -33.81 4.32 2.19
C ARG A 546 -32.37 4.50 1.73
N VAL A 547 -31.51 3.59 2.13
CA VAL A 547 -30.11 3.53 1.70
C VAL A 547 -29.73 2.11 1.32
N VAL A 548 -29.05 1.97 0.20
CA VAL A 548 -28.36 0.74 -0.20
C VAL A 548 -26.87 1.03 -0.17
N GLN A 549 -26.17 0.43 0.78
CA GLN A 549 -24.74 0.65 0.98
C GLN A 549 -23.95 -0.58 0.52
N PRO A 550 -23.26 -0.53 -0.64
CA PRO A 550 -22.31 -1.56 -1.02
C PRO A 550 -21.18 -1.69 0.00
N LEU A 551 -20.76 -2.92 0.28
CA LEU A 551 -19.61 -3.19 1.15
C LEU A 551 -18.59 -4.06 0.41
N PRO A 552 -17.28 -3.91 0.71
CA PRO A 552 -16.26 -4.73 0.07
C PRO A 552 -16.53 -6.24 0.28
N PRO A 553 -16.43 -7.08 -0.77
CA PRO A 553 -16.65 -8.51 -0.65
C PRO A 553 -15.76 -9.17 0.42
N GLY A 554 -16.33 -10.07 1.20
CA GLY A 554 -15.61 -10.80 2.25
C GLY A 554 -15.28 -9.98 3.50
N TRP A 555 -15.62 -8.69 3.55
CA TRP A 555 -15.42 -7.91 4.78
C TRP A 555 -16.44 -8.26 5.86
N ASN A 556 -16.00 -8.30 7.11
CA ASN A 556 -16.92 -8.37 8.24
C ASN A 556 -17.59 -7.01 8.42
N ALA A 557 -18.89 -7.01 8.73
CA ALA A 557 -19.65 -5.78 8.85
C ALA A 557 -20.70 -5.84 9.94
N PHE A 558 -20.96 -4.68 10.55
CA PHE A 558 -22.06 -4.49 11.47
C PHE A 558 -22.65 -3.08 11.32
N ALA A 559 -23.87 -2.90 11.83
CA ALA A 559 -24.48 -1.61 12.02
C ALA A 559 -24.85 -1.41 13.49
N TYR A 560 -24.61 -0.22 14.02
CA TYR A 560 -25.01 0.14 15.38
C TYR A 560 -25.98 1.32 15.35
N VAL A 561 -27.18 1.10 15.88
CA VAL A 561 -28.26 2.10 15.85
C VAL A 561 -28.08 3.06 17.02
N LEU A 562 -27.78 4.33 16.72
CA LEU A 562 -27.54 5.39 17.69
C LEU A 562 -28.87 5.98 18.17
N GLU A 563 -29.75 6.29 17.22
CA GLU A 563 -31.03 6.96 17.45
C GLU A 563 -32.12 6.35 16.57
N GLY A 564 -33.33 6.26 17.10
CA GLY A 564 -34.46 5.72 16.36
C GLY A 564 -34.36 4.22 16.13
N ASP A 565 -35.24 3.73 15.27
CA ASP A 565 -35.31 2.33 14.88
C ASP A 565 -35.17 2.26 13.36
N VAL A 566 -34.60 1.16 12.86
CA VAL A 566 -34.41 0.94 11.43
C VAL A 566 -34.89 -0.45 11.03
N VAL A 567 -35.20 -0.61 9.75
CA VAL A 567 -35.46 -1.92 9.16
C VAL A 567 -34.33 -2.24 8.19
N PHE A 568 -33.65 -3.37 8.40
CA PHE A 568 -32.69 -3.89 7.44
C PHE A 568 -33.35 -4.92 6.51
N GLY A 569 -32.78 -5.09 5.32
CA GLY A 569 -33.25 -6.06 4.33
C GLY A 569 -33.89 -5.39 3.11
N ARG A 570 -34.03 -6.14 2.02
CA ARG A 570 -34.52 -5.58 0.75
C ARG A 570 -36.01 -5.22 0.82
N PRO A 571 -36.43 -4.02 0.39
CA PRO A 571 -37.85 -3.71 0.27
C PRO A 571 -38.59 -4.70 -0.65
N GLY A 572 -39.75 -5.18 -0.20
CA GLY A 572 -40.58 -6.14 -0.93
C GLY A 572 -40.23 -7.62 -0.74
N ASP A 573 -39.21 -7.93 0.07
CA ASP A 573 -38.89 -9.30 0.51
C ASP A 573 -39.08 -9.42 2.03
N ASP A 574 -40.32 -9.67 2.46
CA ASP A 574 -40.70 -9.71 3.88
C ASP A 574 -39.92 -10.75 4.70
N ALA A 575 -39.37 -11.78 4.04
CA ALA A 575 -38.56 -12.80 4.70
C ALA A 575 -37.16 -12.30 5.08
N ASP A 576 -36.63 -11.29 4.38
CA ASP A 576 -35.32 -10.67 4.63
C ASP A 576 -35.42 -9.40 5.50
N ARG A 577 -36.63 -8.84 5.64
CA ARG A 577 -36.87 -7.63 6.43
C ARG A 577 -36.75 -7.89 7.93
N ARG A 578 -35.88 -7.15 8.60
CA ARG A 578 -35.63 -7.27 10.04
C ARG A 578 -35.56 -5.90 10.73
N PRO A 579 -36.56 -5.57 11.57
CA PRO A 579 -36.50 -4.39 12.44
C PRO A 579 -35.38 -4.53 13.47
N VAL A 580 -34.65 -3.44 13.69
CA VAL A 580 -33.57 -3.33 14.67
C VAL A 580 -33.73 -2.01 15.41
N ALA A 581 -33.93 -2.12 16.73
CA ALA A 581 -34.23 -0.98 17.58
C ALA A 581 -32.97 -0.20 17.99
N GLN A 582 -33.17 0.99 18.54
CA GLN A 582 -32.11 1.82 19.12
C GLN A 582 -31.18 1.03 20.05
N PHE A 583 -29.88 1.37 20.02
CA PHE A 583 -28.79 0.76 20.77
C PHE A 583 -28.53 -0.73 20.50
N HIS A 584 -29.12 -1.29 19.45
CA HIS A 584 -28.78 -2.62 18.99
C HIS A 584 -27.61 -2.58 18.01
N ASN A 585 -26.80 -3.62 18.06
CA ASN A 585 -25.82 -3.95 17.04
C ASN A 585 -26.40 -5.05 16.15
N ALA A 586 -26.40 -4.83 14.83
CA ALA A 586 -26.76 -5.80 13.81
C ALA A 586 -25.50 -6.24 13.05
N VAL A 587 -25.10 -7.49 13.22
CA VAL A 587 -23.97 -8.13 12.53
C VAL A 587 -24.47 -8.77 11.24
N PHE A 588 -23.81 -8.45 10.14
CA PHE A 588 -24.18 -8.95 8.81
C PHE A 588 -23.34 -10.16 8.39
N SER A 589 -23.92 -10.97 7.51
CA SER A 589 -23.18 -12.00 6.79
C SER A 589 -22.14 -11.39 5.86
N GLN A 590 -21.05 -12.11 5.64
CA GLN A 590 -20.09 -11.79 4.57
C GLN A 590 -20.66 -12.12 3.18
N GLU A 591 -21.67 -12.99 3.12
CA GLU A 591 -22.41 -13.28 1.90
C GLU A 591 -23.34 -12.12 1.55
N GLY A 592 -23.30 -11.69 0.28
CA GLY A 592 -24.02 -10.53 -0.23
C GLY A 592 -23.13 -9.30 -0.47
N ASP A 593 -23.65 -8.38 -1.26
CA ASP A 593 -22.91 -7.24 -1.82
C ASP A 593 -23.17 -5.92 -1.06
N ALA A 594 -24.34 -5.80 -0.41
CA ALA A 594 -24.79 -4.53 0.15
C ALA A 594 -25.65 -4.67 1.41
N VAL A 595 -25.62 -3.65 2.26
CA VAL A 595 -26.57 -3.46 3.36
C VAL A 595 -27.73 -2.60 2.86
N TYR A 596 -28.94 -3.10 3.02
CA TYR A 596 -30.18 -2.38 2.77
C TYR A 596 -30.72 -1.91 4.11
N VAL A 597 -30.96 -0.61 4.25
CA VAL A 597 -31.50 -0.02 5.48
C VAL A 597 -32.54 1.04 5.15
N GLU A 598 -33.60 1.08 5.94
CA GLU A 598 -34.61 2.13 5.85
C GLU A 598 -35.12 2.55 7.23
N ASN A 599 -35.62 3.78 7.29
CA ASN A 599 -36.45 4.25 8.39
C ASN A 599 -37.92 4.08 7.98
N ASP A 600 -38.75 3.57 8.88
CA ASP A 600 -40.17 3.31 8.60
C ASP A 600 -40.87 4.62 8.16
N PRO A 601 -41.69 4.62 7.09
CA PRO A 601 -42.47 5.80 6.70
C PRO A 601 -43.37 6.35 7.82
N ASP A 602 -43.85 5.49 8.73
CA ASP A 602 -44.68 5.86 9.86
C ASP A 602 -43.86 6.25 11.11
N ALA A 603 -42.52 6.28 11.01
CA ALA A 603 -41.65 6.70 12.10
C ALA A 603 -41.85 8.17 12.45
N ILE A 604 -41.85 8.47 13.76
CA ILE A 604 -42.06 9.82 14.29
C ILE A 604 -40.77 10.65 14.42
N LYS A 605 -39.60 10.01 14.25
CA LYS A 605 -38.28 10.65 14.37
C LYS A 605 -37.31 10.10 13.32
N ASP A 606 -36.29 10.87 13.04
CA ASP A 606 -35.15 10.41 12.24
C ASP A 606 -34.46 9.23 12.94
N ALA A 607 -33.87 8.35 12.14
CA ALA A 607 -33.01 7.28 12.61
C ALA A 607 -31.55 7.63 12.28
N ARG A 608 -30.63 7.34 13.20
CA ARG A 608 -29.20 7.52 13.01
C ARG A 608 -28.47 6.24 13.37
N LEU A 609 -27.57 5.79 12.51
CA LEU A 609 -26.79 4.59 12.70
C LEU A 609 -25.38 4.76 12.13
N VAL A 610 -24.43 4.00 12.66
CA VAL A 610 -23.15 3.79 11.99
C VAL A 610 -23.16 2.44 11.27
N ILE A 611 -22.66 2.41 10.03
CA ILE A 611 -22.33 1.17 9.32
C ILE A 611 -20.81 1.05 9.31
N VAL A 612 -20.30 -0.05 9.84
CA VAL A 612 -18.86 -0.31 9.98
C VAL A 612 -18.51 -1.63 9.30
N ALA A 613 -17.48 -1.62 8.47
CA ALA A 613 -16.98 -2.82 7.80
C ALA A 613 -15.45 -2.87 7.84
N GLY A 614 -14.86 -4.06 7.96
CA GLY A 614 -13.41 -4.20 8.07
C GLY A 614 -12.91 -5.49 7.43
N LEU A 615 -11.67 -5.45 6.95
CA LEU A 615 -11.00 -6.63 6.42
C LEU A 615 -10.73 -7.62 7.59
N PRO A 616 -11.29 -8.84 7.56
CA PRO A 616 -11.01 -9.85 8.56
C PRO A 616 -9.52 -10.18 8.57
N LEU A 617 -8.91 -10.19 9.75
CA LEU A 617 -7.54 -10.64 9.95
C LEU A 617 -7.55 -12.12 10.32
N ASP A 618 -6.83 -12.93 9.54
CA ASP A 618 -6.61 -14.35 9.83
C ASP A 618 -5.45 -14.51 10.81
N GLN A 619 -5.70 -14.12 12.06
CA GLN A 619 -4.72 -14.17 13.13
C GLN A 619 -5.36 -14.50 14.47
N LYS A 620 -4.55 -15.00 15.40
CA LYS A 620 -5.00 -15.27 16.77
C LYS A 620 -5.12 -13.96 17.55
N ILE A 621 -6.27 -13.75 18.19
CA ILE A 621 -6.52 -12.60 19.07
C ILE A 621 -6.41 -13.08 20.51
N VAL A 622 -5.46 -12.52 21.27
CA VAL A 622 -5.35 -12.70 22.71
C VAL A 622 -5.44 -11.33 23.37
N GLN A 623 -6.61 -11.06 23.93
CA GLN A 623 -6.91 -9.81 24.64
C GLN A 623 -6.90 -10.04 26.15
N TYR A 624 -6.16 -9.21 26.87
CA TYR A 624 -6.23 -9.12 28.32
C TYR A 624 -6.24 -7.65 28.75
N GLY A 625 -7.43 -7.14 29.06
CA GLY A 625 -7.65 -5.72 29.35
C GLY A 625 -7.18 -4.85 28.16
N PRO A 626 -6.22 -3.94 28.38
CA PRO A 626 -5.72 -3.00 27.35
C PRO A 626 -4.70 -3.60 26.36
N PHE A 627 -4.30 -4.85 26.54
CA PHE A 627 -3.26 -5.47 25.73
C PHE A 627 -3.87 -6.49 24.77
N VAL A 628 -3.66 -6.28 23.47
CA VAL A 628 -4.17 -7.16 22.41
C VAL A 628 -3.02 -7.64 21.53
N VAL A 629 -2.64 -8.89 21.73
CA VAL A 629 -1.47 -9.53 21.13
C VAL A 629 -1.85 -10.92 20.58
N ASN A 630 -0.90 -11.70 20.07
CA ASN A 630 -1.21 -12.97 19.40
C ASN A 630 -1.00 -14.22 20.29
N SER A 631 -0.36 -14.08 21.46
CA SER A 631 -0.11 -15.19 22.40
C SER A 631 -0.33 -14.83 23.88
N LYS A 632 -0.46 -15.83 24.76
CA LYS A 632 -0.60 -15.59 26.21
C LYS A 632 0.72 -15.10 26.81
N GLU A 633 1.82 -15.58 26.26
CA GLU A 633 3.18 -15.23 26.59
C GLU A 633 3.43 -13.75 26.28
N GLU A 634 2.99 -13.26 25.12
CA GLU A 634 3.03 -11.84 24.77
C GLU A 634 2.18 -10.97 25.71
N VAL A 635 1.04 -11.49 26.21
CA VAL A 635 0.22 -10.77 27.19
C VAL A 635 0.99 -10.59 28.50
N VAL A 636 1.66 -11.65 28.99
CA VAL A 636 2.52 -11.59 30.18
C VAL A 636 3.69 -10.62 29.95
N GLN A 637 4.27 -10.64 28.75
CA GLN A 637 5.35 -9.72 28.38
C GLN A 637 4.85 -8.27 28.35
N ALA A 638 3.67 -7.99 27.79
CA ALA A 638 3.09 -6.65 27.75
C ALA A 638 2.80 -6.09 29.15
N MET A 639 2.29 -6.91 30.06
CA MET A 639 2.13 -6.53 31.46
C MET A 639 3.48 -6.23 32.12
N THR A 640 4.47 -7.08 31.88
CA THR A 640 5.83 -6.91 32.42
C THR A 640 6.43 -5.60 31.91
N ASP A 641 6.41 -5.37 30.59
CA ASP A 641 6.93 -4.18 29.92
C ASP A 641 6.30 -2.89 30.47
N PHE A 642 4.97 -2.89 30.70
CA PHE A 642 4.29 -1.76 31.30
C PHE A 642 4.73 -1.52 32.75
N GLN A 643 4.82 -2.58 33.57
CA GLN A 643 5.23 -2.49 34.97
C GLN A 643 6.70 -2.10 35.16
N THR A 644 7.58 -2.51 34.23
CA THR A 644 9.02 -2.22 34.27
C THR A 644 9.42 -1.01 33.44
N HIS A 645 8.47 -0.39 32.73
CA HIS A 645 8.70 0.74 31.82
C HIS A 645 9.73 0.42 30.73
N THR A 646 9.52 -0.66 29.98
CA THR A 646 10.43 -1.14 28.92
C THR A 646 9.69 -1.45 27.63
N ASN A 647 10.44 -1.61 26.53
CA ASN A 647 9.97 -2.11 25.23
C ASN A 647 8.72 -1.37 24.70
N GLY A 648 8.76 -0.04 24.71
CA GLY A 648 7.68 0.83 24.26
C GLY A 648 6.98 1.58 25.39
N PHE A 649 7.17 1.19 26.65
CA PHE A 649 6.60 1.90 27.81
C PHE A 649 7.63 2.72 28.60
N GLU A 650 8.82 3.00 28.06
CA GLU A 650 9.89 3.72 28.77
C GLU A 650 9.43 5.07 29.32
N ARG A 651 8.59 5.76 28.56
CA ARG A 651 8.06 7.09 28.92
C ARG A 651 6.97 7.06 29.98
N SER A 652 6.41 5.90 30.31
CA SER A 652 5.39 5.79 31.38
C SER A 652 5.99 5.95 32.78
N LYS A 653 7.31 5.88 32.91
CA LYS A 653 7.99 6.03 34.21
C LYS A 653 7.84 7.44 34.76
N GLY A 654 6.96 7.59 35.75
CA GLY A 654 6.70 8.87 36.41
C GLY A 654 5.88 9.86 35.57
N TRP A 655 5.36 9.42 34.41
CA TRP A 655 4.44 10.22 33.63
C TRP A 655 3.06 10.25 34.30
N GLN A 656 2.44 11.42 34.25
CA GLN A 656 1.06 11.66 34.66
C GLN A 656 0.47 12.69 33.72
N SER A 657 -0.72 12.45 33.18
CA SER A 657 -1.37 13.45 32.35
C SER A 657 -1.78 14.67 33.17
N GLU A 658 -1.73 15.86 32.58
CA GLU A 658 -2.31 17.06 33.19
C GLU A 658 -3.84 16.98 33.19
N ILE A 659 -4.43 16.43 32.13
CA ILE A 659 -5.89 16.34 32.02
C ILE A 659 -6.50 15.33 33.01
N GLY A 660 -5.80 14.23 33.31
CA GLY A 660 -6.26 13.24 34.28
C GLY A 660 -6.32 13.78 35.72
N LYS A 661 -5.52 14.81 36.04
CA LYS A 661 -5.57 15.49 37.35
C LYS A 661 -6.87 16.23 37.59
N ARG A 662 -7.64 16.57 36.54
CA ARG A 662 -8.96 17.25 36.65
C ARG A 662 -9.98 16.43 37.47
N MET A 663 -9.75 15.12 37.62
CA MET A 663 -10.57 14.24 38.46
C MET A 663 -10.31 14.40 39.97
N ARG A 664 -9.27 15.13 40.39
CA ARG A 664 -8.95 15.36 41.80
C ARG A 664 -9.66 16.61 42.31
N HIS A 665 -10.96 16.49 42.63
CA HIS A 665 -11.66 17.43 43.52
C HIS A 665 -12.59 16.70 44.47
#